data_AF-A0A1E4ZYR4-F1
#
_entry.id   AF-A0A1E4ZYR4-F1
#
_cell.length_a   1.000
_cell.length_b   1.000
_cell.length_c   1.000
_cell.angle_alpha   90.00
_cell.angle_beta   90.00
_cell.angle_gamma   90.00
#
_symmetry.space_group_name_H-M   'P 1'
#
loop_
_entity.id
_entity.type
_entity.pdbx_description
1 polymer ?
#
loop_
_entity_poly.entity_id
_entity_poly.type
_entity_poly.pdbx_seq_one_letter_code
_entity_poly.pdbx_strand_id
1 'polypeptide(L)'
;MNNLMEETDINVSYTLNGRAVSGIEKPLRRLSDVLRNKGLTGTKVGCDAGDCGACTVLLDGVPVCSCLVAVGQIEGCSVETVESLEQAVNGCIIPAALQQSFLKHGAAQCGICTPGMLIAATHLLRTNSAPSTQEVNDALGGVLCRCTGYSKIVDAVVDAPNLLDSKEESTQPPAGAAIGARLQRLDGAPKVNGQDLFGADVIPPEALRLRIIRSPHHSADFTFGDTEAWLKKKQLDLLLTAADIPGINRFGVIPPFADQPVFAEQRVRFRGEAIAAVVGSSDVIESLETGSFPVEWIVHEPSLTPEEALHASAMRLHPERLGNVLVRGLVQRGDAEGALNNSKYTEQGSFSTPFIEHAYIEPEAGFAQRAGNSIEIYTCTQTAGMTREELAAIMGLAEDQVRVRPTSVGGGFGSKLDLSLQPYLCLAAWKLDRPVGGIYSRRESMQSTTKRHPSQIEVRVGCDANGKLTAVEFAGTFNTGAYASWGPTVANRVPIHASGPFYVPNYSARSTAVHTNTAPAGAFRGFGVPQASVALESVLDRLADKMGLDRLEFRLNNALDNNQPTGTGQVFSSGVGIRSCLQALQPAWDTARQQCEEFNNNNSRYRKGYGIATCWYGCGNTSLANPSTMKLAISRCGKIVLHQGAIDLGQGASTVVAQIAADTLGVAVGEIHLLGADTAITPDAGKTSASRQTFVSGKAAYLAARLLRQLVLREVNASDAALLAVKDGVLSIEDNNQRHVLKLAEREPDEEGYVFCAIETYDPPTSELDENGQGNPYAQYGYGAQLVELTVDIELGSVTLDRLTSAHDVGRAINPLLVEGQIEGGATQGIGMALMEEFVPGVSENLHDYLIPTIGDVPEFVHHIVEVPDAEGPYGAKGLGEHVLIPTAPAILNAIRDATGAEINHLPATPDKILAAIQLVRGQQL
;
A
#
# COMPACT_ATOMS: atom_id res chain seq x y z
N MET A 1 6.62 39.61 26.37
CA MET A 1 5.48 39.18 27.21
C MET A 1 4.83 37.87 26.73
N ASN A 2 5.39 37.15 25.76
CA ASN A 2 4.80 35.89 25.23
C ASN A 2 5.41 34.58 25.78
N ASN A 3 6.53 34.62 26.51
CA ASN A 3 7.18 33.40 27.05
C ASN A 3 6.69 32.98 28.45
N LEU A 4 5.79 33.74 29.10
CA LEU A 4 5.35 33.45 30.48
C LEU A 4 4.06 32.61 30.57
N MET A 5 3.34 32.41 29.46
CA MET A 5 2.15 31.55 29.43
C MET A 5 2.42 30.11 28.95
N GLU A 6 3.61 29.83 28.39
CA GLU A 6 3.99 28.48 27.92
C GLU A 6 4.42 27.53 29.06
N GLU A 7 4.77 28.05 30.25
CA GLU A 7 5.45 27.25 31.29
C GLU A 7 4.65 27.00 32.58
N THR A 8 3.50 27.66 32.80
CA THR A 8 2.70 27.38 34.00
C THR A 8 1.68 26.30 33.73
N ASP A 9 1.96 25.12 34.28
CA ASP A 9 1.04 24.02 34.45
C ASP A 9 -0.35 24.49 34.94
N ILE A 10 -1.41 23.97 34.33
CA ILE A 10 -2.79 24.24 34.73
C ILE A 10 -3.45 22.95 35.21
N ASN A 11 -4.36 23.06 36.19
CA ASN A 11 -5.24 21.96 36.54
C ASN A 11 -6.46 22.01 35.62
N VAL A 12 -6.64 21.01 34.78
CA VAL A 12 -7.78 20.89 33.86
C VAL A 12 -8.70 19.79 34.33
N SER A 13 -10.00 20.09 34.45
CA SER A 13 -11.06 19.16 34.84
C SER A 13 -12.09 19.03 33.71
N TYR A 14 -12.38 17.80 33.29
CA TYR A 14 -13.25 17.51 32.16
C TYR A 14 -13.88 16.11 32.29
N THR A 15 -14.85 15.79 31.46
CA THR A 15 -15.43 14.43 31.38
C THR A 15 -14.81 13.70 30.20
N LEU A 16 -14.25 12.51 30.42
CA LEU A 16 -13.65 11.67 29.38
C LEU A 16 -14.35 10.32 29.35
N ASN A 17 -15.00 10.00 28.23
CA ASN A 17 -15.76 8.76 28.04
C ASN A 17 -16.73 8.51 29.21
N GLY A 18 -17.45 9.56 29.64
CA GLY A 18 -18.41 9.53 30.73
C GLY A 18 -17.82 9.54 32.15
N ARG A 19 -16.48 9.62 32.31
CA ARG A 19 -15.82 9.66 33.63
C ARG A 19 -15.19 11.02 33.88
N ALA A 20 -15.37 11.56 35.08
CA ALA A 20 -14.69 12.79 35.48
C ALA A 20 -13.17 12.54 35.57
N VAL A 21 -12.39 13.40 34.91
CA VAL A 21 -10.93 13.40 34.90
C VAL A 21 -10.47 14.79 35.32
N SER A 22 -9.45 14.85 36.16
CA SER A 22 -8.71 16.07 36.44
C SER A 22 -7.22 15.79 36.46
N GLY A 23 -6.39 16.76 36.08
CA GLY A 23 -4.95 16.58 36.02
C GLY A 23 -4.20 17.86 35.74
N ILE A 24 -2.93 17.84 36.09
CA ILE A 24 -1.98 18.91 35.81
C ILE A 24 -1.43 18.69 34.39
N GLU A 25 -1.66 19.65 33.50
CA GLU A 25 -1.22 19.58 32.10
C GLU A 25 -0.67 20.95 31.65
N LYS A 26 0.19 20.94 30.62
CA LYS A 26 0.61 22.17 29.94
C LYS A 26 -0.56 22.70 29.09
N PRO A 27 -0.93 23.99 29.20
CA PRO A 27 -2.15 24.53 28.57
C PRO A 27 -2.20 24.37 27.05
N LEU A 28 -1.05 24.47 26.38
CA LEU A 28 -0.93 24.36 24.91
C LEU A 28 -0.65 22.94 24.42
N ARG A 29 -0.57 21.95 25.32
CA ARG A 29 -0.41 20.55 24.91
C ARG A 29 -1.61 20.14 24.07
N ARG A 30 -1.38 19.38 23.01
CA ARG A 30 -2.46 18.89 22.15
C ARG A 30 -3.28 17.85 22.89
N LEU A 31 -4.60 17.88 22.69
CA LEU A 31 -5.52 16.93 23.28
C LEU A 31 -5.20 15.51 22.85
N SER A 32 -4.80 15.31 21.59
CA SER A 32 -4.35 14.01 21.07
C SER A 32 -3.25 13.38 21.93
N ASP A 33 -2.25 14.16 22.35
CA ASP A 33 -1.13 13.66 23.15
C ASP A 33 -1.58 13.29 24.55
N VAL A 34 -2.43 14.11 25.18
CA VAL A 34 -2.98 13.83 26.51
C VAL A 34 -3.84 12.57 26.51
N LEU A 35 -4.70 12.40 25.50
CA LEU A 35 -5.54 11.20 25.37
C LEU A 35 -4.67 9.95 25.22
N ARG A 36 -3.69 9.98 24.32
CA ARG A 36 -2.80 8.86 24.05
C ARG A 36 -1.92 8.49 25.25
N ASN A 37 -1.40 9.48 25.98
CA ASN A 37 -0.61 9.25 27.20
C ASN A 37 -1.43 8.63 28.34
N LYS A 38 -2.77 8.77 28.32
CA LYS A 38 -3.69 8.07 29.23
C LYS A 38 -4.06 6.66 28.75
N GLY A 39 -3.45 6.18 27.67
CA GLY A 39 -3.69 4.85 27.09
C GLY A 39 -4.86 4.79 26.10
N LEU A 40 -5.47 5.92 25.73
CA LEU A 40 -6.54 5.99 24.72
C LEU A 40 -5.94 6.09 23.31
N THR A 41 -5.18 5.07 22.94
CA THR A 41 -4.44 4.99 21.68
C THR A 41 -5.33 4.76 20.47
N GLY A 42 -6.64 4.50 20.64
CA GLY A 42 -7.63 4.52 19.57
C GLY A 42 -7.76 5.90 18.91
N THR A 43 -7.38 6.97 19.60
CA THR A 43 -7.18 8.30 19.01
C THR A 43 -5.88 8.30 18.19
N LYS A 44 -5.98 7.93 16.92
CA LYS A 44 -4.82 7.80 16.01
C LYS A 44 -4.34 9.18 15.53
N VAL A 45 -3.03 9.37 15.40
CA VAL A 45 -2.42 10.61 14.91
C VAL A 45 -1.65 10.32 13.63
N GLY A 46 -2.02 11.02 12.55
CA GLY A 46 -1.45 10.80 11.22
C GLY A 46 -0.72 12.02 10.65
N CYS A 47 -1.46 13.03 10.20
CA CYS A 47 -0.89 14.29 9.70
C CYS A 47 -0.38 15.21 10.82
N ASP A 48 -0.99 15.12 12.00
CA ASP A 48 -0.76 16.03 13.13
C ASP A 48 -0.95 17.54 12.76
N ALA A 49 -1.85 17.82 11.82
CA ALA A 49 -2.13 19.15 11.29
C ALA A 49 -3.62 19.41 11.00
N GLY A 50 -4.51 18.45 11.30
CA GLY A 50 -5.94 18.54 11.04
C GLY A 50 -6.41 18.08 9.66
N ASP A 51 -5.49 17.74 8.75
CA ASP A 51 -5.83 17.36 7.37
C ASP A 51 -6.45 15.96 7.23
N CYS A 52 -6.03 14.99 8.06
CA CYS A 52 -6.39 13.57 7.84
C CYS A 52 -7.61 13.07 8.62
N GLY A 53 -8.06 13.78 9.66
CA GLY A 53 -9.17 13.36 10.53
C GLY A 53 -8.98 12.07 11.35
N ALA A 54 -7.84 11.38 11.28
CA ALA A 54 -7.63 10.13 12.04
C ALA A 54 -7.76 10.31 13.57
N CYS A 55 -7.50 11.53 14.07
CA CYS A 55 -7.55 11.91 15.48
C CYS A 55 -8.92 12.47 15.91
N THR A 56 -9.97 12.24 15.13
CA THR A 56 -11.31 12.78 15.39
C THR A 56 -11.86 12.23 16.71
N VAL A 57 -12.30 13.14 17.58
CA VAL A 57 -12.99 12.89 18.85
C VAL A 57 -14.26 13.73 18.91
N LEU A 58 -15.22 13.41 19.78
CA LEU A 58 -16.32 14.32 20.07
C LEU A 58 -15.93 15.23 21.24
N LEU A 59 -15.97 16.54 21.03
CA LEU A 59 -15.88 17.56 22.08
C LEU A 59 -17.27 18.18 22.23
N ASP A 60 -17.89 17.99 23.39
CA ASP A 60 -19.28 18.38 23.67
C ASP A 60 -20.27 17.89 22.60
N GLY A 61 -20.04 16.66 22.10
CA GLY A 61 -20.86 16.03 21.08
C GLY A 61 -20.56 16.43 19.63
N VAL A 62 -19.60 17.33 19.41
CA VAL A 62 -19.20 17.82 18.07
C VAL A 62 -17.86 17.19 17.65
N PRO A 63 -17.74 16.64 16.43
CA PRO A 63 -16.49 16.07 15.96
C PRO A 63 -15.42 17.15 15.76
N VAL A 64 -14.24 16.93 16.33
CA VAL A 64 -13.06 17.81 16.19
C VAL A 64 -11.78 17.00 16.02
N CYS A 65 -10.81 17.56 15.29
CA CYS A 65 -9.46 16.99 15.22
C CYS A 65 -8.71 17.28 16.53
N SER A 66 -8.53 16.27 17.39
CA SER A 66 -7.86 16.44 18.69
C SER A 66 -6.41 16.95 18.61
N CYS A 67 -5.72 16.79 17.48
CA CYS A 67 -4.39 17.37 17.26
C CYS A 67 -4.39 18.91 17.14
N LEU A 68 -5.53 19.53 16.87
CA LEU A 68 -5.70 20.99 16.79
C LEU A 68 -6.28 21.61 18.06
N VAL A 69 -6.67 20.80 19.05
CA VAL A 69 -7.29 21.26 20.29
C VAL A 69 -6.24 21.33 21.38
N ALA A 70 -6.06 22.50 21.98
CA ALA A 70 -5.21 22.66 23.16
C ALA A 70 -5.95 22.21 24.42
N VAL A 71 -5.26 21.54 25.33
CA VAL A 71 -5.85 20.97 26.55
C VAL A 71 -6.44 22.05 27.46
N GLY A 72 -5.89 23.27 27.47
CA GLY A 72 -6.49 24.39 28.20
C GLY A 72 -7.89 24.80 27.70
N GLN A 73 -8.31 24.36 26.51
CA GLN A 73 -9.62 24.67 25.95
C GLN A 73 -10.73 23.71 26.40
N ILE A 74 -10.39 22.58 27.04
CA ILE A 74 -11.36 21.52 27.35
C ILE A 74 -11.86 21.55 28.80
N GLU A 75 -11.53 22.59 29.57
CA GLU A 75 -12.04 22.76 30.94
C GLU A 75 -13.57 22.72 30.96
N GLY A 76 -14.12 21.80 31.76
CA GLY A 76 -15.56 21.57 31.89
C GLY A 76 -16.24 20.85 30.72
N CYS A 77 -15.52 20.57 29.62
CA CYS A 77 -16.06 19.90 28.45
C CYS A 77 -16.20 18.38 28.65
N SER A 78 -16.97 17.75 27.76
CA SER A 78 -17.03 16.29 27.57
C SER A 78 -16.25 15.88 26.33
N VAL A 79 -15.36 14.89 26.47
CA VAL A 79 -14.57 14.29 25.40
C VAL A 79 -14.97 12.82 25.25
N GLU A 80 -15.37 12.41 24.04
CA GLU A 80 -15.62 11.02 23.68
C GLU A 80 -14.64 10.54 22.60
N THR A 81 -14.02 9.38 22.85
CA THR A 81 -13.11 8.70 21.92
C THR A 81 -13.70 7.37 21.46
N VAL A 82 -13.03 6.67 20.53
CA VAL A 82 -13.53 5.38 20.00
C VAL A 82 -13.73 4.32 21.09
N GLU A 83 -12.95 4.38 22.16
CA GLU A 83 -13.05 3.49 23.31
C GLU A 83 -14.36 3.67 24.11
N SER A 84 -15.11 4.75 23.89
CA SER A 84 -16.45 4.91 24.46
C SER A 84 -17.52 4.12 23.69
N LEU A 85 -17.27 3.75 22.42
CA LEU A 85 -18.28 3.15 21.54
C LEU A 85 -18.69 1.73 21.95
N GLU A 86 -17.81 0.98 22.62
CA GLU A 86 -18.15 -0.34 23.19
C GLU A 86 -19.05 -0.22 24.44
N GLN A 87 -19.08 0.94 25.09
CA GLN A 87 -19.91 1.19 26.25
C GLN A 87 -21.26 1.71 25.75
N ALA A 88 -22.35 1.07 26.18
CA ALA A 88 -23.69 1.63 25.97
C ALA A 88 -23.83 2.92 26.80
N VAL A 89 -23.33 4.05 26.30
CA VAL A 89 -23.50 5.35 26.94
C VAL A 89 -24.99 5.69 26.84
N ASN A 90 -25.64 5.80 28.00
CA ASN A 90 -27.08 6.09 28.13
C ASN A 90 -28.02 5.08 27.42
N GLY A 91 -27.58 3.84 27.21
CA GLY A 91 -28.40 2.81 26.54
C GLY A 91 -28.47 2.94 25.00
N CYS A 92 -27.64 3.80 24.38
CA CYS A 92 -27.55 3.91 22.93
C CYS A 92 -26.76 2.72 22.35
N ILE A 93 -27.42 1.89 21.54
CA ILE A 93 -26.83 0.71 20.88
C ILE A 93 -26.26 1.00 19.47
N ILE A 94 -26.44 2.23 18.97
CA ILE A 94 -26.01 2.66 17.63
C ILE A 94 -24.50 2.45 17.40
N PRO A 95 -23.59 2.81 18.33
CA PRO A 95 -22.16 2.63 18.08
C PRO A 95 -21.72 1.18 17.91
N ALA A 96 -22.29 0.25 18.69
CA ALA A 96 -22.02 -1.18 18.56
C ALA A 96 -22.54 -1.73 17.22
N ALA A 97 -23.72 -1.31 16.79
CA ALA A 97 -24.27 -1.67 15.48
C ALA A 97 -23.40 -1.12 14.34
N LEU A 98 -22.87 0.11 14.49
CA LEU A 98 -21.94 0.71 13.53
C LEU A 98 -20.63 -0.08 13.42
N GLN A 99 -20.01 -0.47 14.54
CA GLN A 99 -18.82 -1.31 14.54
C GLN A 99 -19.07 -2.66 13.86
N GLN A 100 -20.19 -3.30 14.15
CA GLN A 100 -20.59 -4.55 13.51
C GLN A 100 -20.84 -4.37 12.00
N SER A 101 -21.45 -3.25 11.60
CA SER A 101 -21.64 -2.90 10.20
C SER A 101 -20.31 -2.76 9.47
N PHE A 102 -19.33 -2.07 10.07
CA PHE A 102 -18.00 -1.94 9.50
C PHE A 102 -17.32 -3.29 9.27
N LEU A 103 -17.49 -4.24 10.20
CA LEU A 103 -16.98 -5.61 10.04
C LEU A 103 -17.70 -6.36 8.91
N LYS A 104 -19.03 -6.28 8.84
CA LYS A 104 -19.88 -6.92 7.83
C LYS A 104 -19.52 -6.46 6.40
N HIS A 105 -19.34 -5.16 6.21
CA HIS A 105 -19.05 -4.56 4.90
C HIS A 105 -17.57 -4.58 4.53
N GLY A 106 -16.67 -4.94 5.46
CA GLY A 106 -15.23 -4.86 5.22
C GLY A 106 -14.72 -3.42 5.10
N ALA A 107 -15.38 -2.48 5.79
CA ALA A 107 -15.08 -1.04 5.78
C ALA A 107 -13.77 -0.67 6.51
N ALA A 108 -13.07 -1.65 7.09
CA ALA A 108 -11.76 -1.48 7.71
C ALA A 108 -10.71 -2.38 7.01
N GLN A 109 -9.73 -1.74 6.36
CA GLN A 109 -8.54 -2.42 5.82
C GLN A 109 -7.37 -2.32 6.80
N CYS A 110 -6.53 -1.28 6.70
CA CYS A 110 -5.40 -1.11 7.62
C CYS A 110 -5.85 -0.68 9.03
N GLY A 111 -7.02 -0.04 9.15
CA GLY A 111 -7.65 0.29 10.43
C GLY A 111 -7.24 1.65 11.03
N ILE A 112 -6.19 2.31 10.53
CA ILE A 112 -5.68 3.54 11.17
C ILE A 112 -6.67 4.72 11.13
N CYS A 113 -7.48 4.85 10.07
CA CYS A 113 -8.50 5.91 9.97
C CYS A 113 -9.84 5.48 10.59
N THR A 114 -10.03 4.20 10.87
CA THR A 114 -11.31 3.62 11.28
C THR A 114 -11.86 4.26 12.56
N PRO A 115 -11.07 4.49 13.64
CA PRO A 115 -11.56 5.21 14.81
C PRO A 115 -12.15 6.59 14.50
N GLY A 116 -11.46 7.41 13.70
CA GLY A 116 -11.95 8.73 13.31
C GLY A 116 -13.23 8.66 12.49
N MET A 117 -13.32 7.71 11.55
CA MET A 117 -14.53 7.44 10.77
C MET A 117 -15.72 7.07 11.65
N LEU A 118 -15.51 6.19 12.63
CA LEU A 118 -16.57 5.73 13.53
C LEU A 118 -17.08 6.85 14.43
N ILE A 119 -16.18 7.73 14.91
CA ILE A 119 -16.58 8.88 15.72
C ILE A 119 -17.40 9.89 14.91
N ALA A 120 -16.94 10.24 13.70
CA ALA A 120 -17.67 11.14 12.82
C ALA A 120 -19.04 10.57 12.41
N ALA A 121 -19.10 9.28 12.06
CA ALA A 121 -20.37 8.59 11.76
C ALA A 121 -21.29 8.50 12.99
N THR A 122 -20.74 8.30 14.19
CA THR A 122 -21.53 8.26 15.43
C THR A 122 -22.22 9.61 15.68
N HIS A 123 -21.54 10.73 15.42
CA HIS A 123 -22.15 12.06 15.50
C HIS A 123 -23.37 12.17 14.56
N LEU A 124 -23.21 11.78 13.29
CA LEU A 124 -24.31 11.77 12.32
C LEU A 124 -25.47 10.88 12.79
N LEU A 125 -25.20 9.62 13.14
CA LEU A 125 -26.23 8.64 13.47
C LEU A 125 -27.00 8.94 14.76
N ARG A 126 -26.40 9.68 15.71
CA ARG A 126 -27.09 10.18 16.90
C ARG A 126 -28.13 11.26 16.57
N THR A 127 -27.99 11.95 15.43
CA THR A 127 -28.88 13.03 15.01
C THR A 127 -29.82 12.63 13.86
N ASN A 128 -29.41 11.65 13.04
CA ASN A 128 -30.19 11.10 11.94
C ASN A 128 -30.04 9.56 11.91
N SER A 129 -31.10 8.83 12.24
CA SER A 129 -31.10 7.35 12.27
C SER A 129 -31.29 6.69 10.91
N ALA A 130 -31.43 7.46 9.82
CA ALA A 130 -31.55 6.94 8.46
C ALA A 130 -30.91 7.92 7.45
N PRO A 131 -29.58 8.14 7.54
CA PRO A 131 -28.91 9.11 6.70
C PRO A 131 -28.85 8.64 5.25
N SER A 132 -28.94 9.60 4.33
CA SER A 132 -28.63 9.40 2.92
C SER A 132 -27.13 9.27 2.69
N THR A 133 -26.73 8.67 1.56
CA THR A 133 -25.33 8.60 1.10
C THR A 133 -24.65 9.98 1.11
N GLN A 134 -25.35 11.04 0.68
CA GLN A 134 -24.78 12.39 0.67
C GLN A 134 -24.52 12.92 2.09
N GLU A 135 -25.45 12.74 3.02
CA GLU A 135 -25.25 13.15 4.42
C GLU A 135 -24.08 12.40 5.08
N VAL A 136 -23.88 11.13 4.73
CA VAL A 136 -22.71 10.36 5.18
C VAL A 136 -21.43 10.92 4.57
N ASN A 137 -21.41 11.21 3.27
CA ASN A 137 -20.25 11.80 2.60
C ASN A 137 -19.87 13.15 3.23
N ASP A 138 -20.85 14.01 3.49
CA ASP A 138 -20.63 15.32 4.11
C ASP A 138 -20.10 15.19 5.54
N ALA A 139 -20.64 14.25 6.34
CA ALA A 139 -20.21 14.03 7.71
C ALA A 139 -18.80 13.43 7.82
N LEU A 140 -18.40 12.60 6.86
CA LEU A 140 -17.11 11.91 6.85
C LEU A 140 -16.03 12.61 6.02
N GLY A 141 -16.36 13.69 5.30
CA GLY A 141 -15.44 14.37 4.37
C GLY A 141 -14.14 14.86 5.01
N GLY A 142 -14.11 15.09 6.32
CA GLY A 142 -12.91 15.47 7.07
C GLY A 142 -11.99 14.32 7.48
N VAL A 143 -12.33 13.07 7.18
CA VAL A 143 -11.54 11.88 7.56
C VAL A 143 -11.04 11.18 6.30
N LEU A 144 -9.72 11.17 6.11
CA LEU A 144 -9.10 10.56 4.93
C LEU A 144 -8.93 9.05 5.10
N CYS A 145 -9.16 8.30 4.03
CA CYS A 145 -8.85 6.88 3.93
C CYS A 145 -8.08 6.58 2.64
N ARG A 146 -6.91 5.94 2.77
CA ARG A 146 -6.05 5.59 1.63
C ARG A 146 -6.24 4.15 1.13
N CYS A 147 -7.05 3.34 1.82
CA CYS A 147 -7.13 1.90 1.59
C CYS A 147 -8.45 1.42 0.96
N THR A 148 -9.60 1.95 1.36
CA THR A 148 -10.90 1.33 1.07
C THR A 148 -11.60 1.86 -0.16
N GLY A 149 -11.31 3.08 -0.61
CA GLY A 149 -12.09 3.77 -1.64
C GLY A 149 -13.46 4.29 -1.16
N TYR A 150 -13.66 4.38 0.15
CA TYR A 150 -14.82 4.95 0.86
C TYR A 150 -16.19 4.28 0.64
N SER A 151 -16.53 3.69 -0.49
CA SER A 151 -17.88 3.16 -0.76
C SER A 151 -18.37 2.17 0.31
N LYS A 152 -17.55 1.18 0.67
CA LYS A 152 -17.88 0.25 1.77
C LYS A 152 -18.02 0.92 3.14
N ILE A 153 -17.33 2.05 3.38
CA ILE A 153 -17.49 2.85 4.60
C ILE A 153 -18.86 3.51 4.58
N VAL A 154 -19.26 4.11 3.45
CA VAL A 154 -20.57 4.74 3.29
C VAL A 154 -21.68 3.71 3.47
N ASP A 155 -21.57 2.56 2.80
CA ASP A 155 -22.54 1.46 2.93
C ASP A 155 -22.66 0.97 4.38
N ALA A 156 -21.53 0.87 5.09
CA ALA A 156 -21.55 0.48 6.50
C ALA A 156 -22.28 1.48 7.40
N VAL A 157 -22.11 2.79 7.17
CA VAL A 157 -22.81 3.82 7.95
C VAL A 157 -24.30 3.83 7.64
N VAL A 158 -24.67 3.72 6.35
CA VAL A 158 -26.08 3.66 5.92
C VAL A 158 -26.79 2.41 6.45
N ASP A 159 -26.10 1.26 6.49
CA ASP A 159 -26.68 -0.01 6.96
C ASP A 159 -26.69 -0.17 8.49
N ALA A 160 -25.89 0.62 9.23
CA ALA A 160 -25.77 0.48 10.69
C ALA A 160 -27.12 0.52 11.45
N PRO A 161 -28.08 1.41 11.13
CA PRO A 161 -29.40 1.41 11.77
C PRO A 161 -30.20 0.11 11.57
N ASN A 162 -30.02 -0.59 10.44
CA ASN A 162 -30.73 -1.85 10.17
C ASN A 162 -30.23 -2.99 11.05
N LEU A 163 -29.02 -2.87 11.61
CA LEU A 163 -28.41 -3.88 12.46
C LEU A 163 -28.88 -3.80 13.92
N LEU A 164 -29.56 -2.72 14.34
CA LEU A 164 -30.00 -2.50 15.72
C LEU A 164 -30.97 -3.58 16.22
N ASP A 165 -31.84 -4.08 15.33
CA ASP A 165 -32.83 -5.12 15.63
C ASP A 165 -32.38 -6.52 15.18
N SER A 166 -31.21 -6.62 14.53
CA SER A 166 -30.70 -7.86 13.98
C SER A 166 -29.96 -8.68 15.05
N LYS A 167 -30.33 -9.95 15.20
CA LYS A 167 -29.50 -10.96 15.90
C LYS A 167 -28.66 -11.75 14.90
N GLU A 168 -28.16 -11.09 13.86
CA GLU A 168 -27.28 -11.75 12.89
C GLU A 168 -25.94 -12.04 13.54
N GLU A 169 -25.79 -13.29 14.02
CA GLU A 169 -24.49 -13.81 14.39
C GLU A 169 -23.61 -13.90 13.14
N SER A 170 -22.36 -13.46 13.25
CA SER A 170 -21.35 -13.71 12.21
C SER A 170 -21.21 -15.22 12.02
N THR A 171 -21.79 -15.76 10.95
CA THR A 171 -21.68 -17.18 10.65
C THR A 171 -20.28 -17.48 10.12
N GLN A 172 -19.46 -18.09 10.97
CA GLN A 172 -18.19 -18.67 10.52
C GLN A 172 -18.51 -19.77 9.50
N PRO A 173 -17.80 -19.84 8.36
CA PRO A 173 -17.98 -20.91 7.41
C PRO A 173 -17.66 -22.24 8.11
N PRO A 174 -18.44 -23.30 7.85
CA PRO A 174 -18.11 -24.63 8.35
C PRO A 174 -16.78 -25.11 7.76
N ALA A 175 -16.18 -26.13 8.38
CA ALA A 175 -14.94 -26.73 7.90
C ALA A 175 -15.04 -27.13 6.41
N GLY A 176 -14.05 -26.73 5.61
CA GLY A 176 -14.01 -27.01 4.17
C GLY A 176 -14.87 -26.08 3.29
N ALA A 177 -15.44 -25.02 3.86
CA ALA A 177 -16.26 -24.04 3.14
C ALA A 177 -15.74 -22.59 3.29
N ALA A 178 -14.48 -22.40 3.70
CA ALA A 178 -13.89 -21.08 3.85
C ALA A 178 -13.50 -20.45 2.51
N ILE A 179 -13.05 -21.21 1.51
CA ILE A 179 -12.66 -20.67 0.19
C ILE A 179 -13.89 -20.14 -0.57
N GLY A 180 -13.88 -18.84 -0.89
CA GLY A 180 -14.98 -18.15 -1.57
C GLY A 180 -16.03 -17.60 -0.61
N ALA A 181 -15.92 -17.87 0.69
CA ALA A 181 -16.78 -17.26 1.70
C ALA A 181 -16.45 -15.77 1.86
N ARG A 182 -17.49 -14.95 2.08
CA ARG A 182 -17.38 -13.52 2.41
C ARG A 182 -17.09 -13.34 3.90
N LEU A 183 -15.98 -13.93 4.35
CA LEU A 183 -15.60 -13.95 5.76
C LEU A 183 -15.18 -12.56 6.23
N GLN A 184 -15.70 -12.13 7.38
CA GLN A 184 -15.19 -10.95 8.08
C GLN A 184 -13.71 -11.12 8.42
N ARG A 185 -12.94 -10.04 8.38
CA ARG A 185 -11.51 -10.13 8.64
C ARG A 185 -11.22 -10.66 10.05
N LEU A 186 -10.27 -11.59 10.15
CA LEU A 186 -9.84 -12.14 11.44
C LEU A 186 -9.17 -11.09 12.34
N ASP A 187 -8.59 -10.05 11.72
CA ASP A 187 -7.98 -8.89 12.39
C ASP A 187 -8.90 -7.67 12.45
N GLY A 188 -10.21 -7.84 12.20
CA GLY A 188 -11.16 -6.73 12.07
C GLY A 188 -11.59 -6.10 13.40
N ALA A 189 -11.86 -6.91 14.42
CA ALA A 189 -12.35 -6.44 15.72
C ALA A 189 -11.44 -5.36 16.37
N PRO A 190 -10.12 -5.55 16.51
CA PRO A 190 -9.26 -4.53 17.10
C PRO A 190 -9.24 -3.20 16.33
N LYS A 191 -9.56 -3.21 15.02
CA LYS A 191 -9.57 -1.99 14.19
C LYS A 191 -10.80 -1.13 14.46
N VAL A 192 -11.96 -1.75 14.67
CA VAL A 192 -13.23 -1.04 14.88
C VAL A 192 -13.43 -0.59 16.33
N ASN A 193 -12.74 -1.19 17.30
CA ASN A 193 -12.80 -0.77 18.69
C ASN A 193 -11.58 0.05 19.16
N GLY A 194 -10.65 0.36 18.26
CA GLY A 194 -9.47 1.18 18.54
C GLY A 194 -8.34 0.46 19.29
N GLN A 195 -8.43 -0.86 19.50
CA GLN A 195 -7.41 -1.66 20.19
C GLN A 195 -6.26 -2.11 19.30
N ASP A 196 -6.33 -1.91 17.98
CA ASP A 196 -5.23 -2.22 17.07
C ASP A 196 -4.03 -1.31 17.34
N LEU A 197 -2.82 -1.89 17.45
CA LEU A 197 -1.62 -1.21 17.95
C LEU A 197 -0.61 -0.95 16.83
N PHE A 198 -0.45 0.32 16.49
CA PHE A 198 0.46 0.83 15.45
C PHE A 198 1.84 1.19 16.02
N GLY A 199 2.78 1.58 15.17
CA GLY A 199 4.18 1.85 15.55
C GLY A 199 4.30 2.85 16.71
N ALA A 200 3.50 3.90 16.70
CA ALA A 200 3.47 4.92 17.75
C ALA A 200 2.77 4.47 19.04
N ASP A 201 1.91 3.46 18.97
CA ASP A 201 1.09 2.99 20.10
C ASP A 201 1.86 2.03 21.01
N VAL A 202 2.86 1.33 20.47
CA VAL A 202 3.64 0.32 21.20
C VAL A 202 4.89 0.87 21.87
N ILE A 203 5.20 2.16 21.71
CA ILE A 203 6.40 2.77 22.29
C ILE A 203 6.26 2.79 23.83
N PRO A 204 7.21 2.21 24.58
CA PRO A 204 7.14 2.21 26.05
C PRO A 204 7.15 3.64 26.61
N PRO A 205 6.37 3.92 27.69
CA PRO A 205 6.34 5.25 28.31
C PRO A 205 7.71 5.76 28.78
N GLU A 206 8.60 4.87 29.21
CA GLU A 206 9.95 5.17 29.69
C GLU A 206 11.00 5.31 28.58
N ALA A 207 10.64 4.99 27.33
CA ALA A 207 11.56 5.06 26.21
C ALA A 207 12.01 6.51 25.97
N LEU A 208 13.29 6.69 25.66
CA LEU A 208 13.76 7.98 25.14
C LEU A 208 13.17 8.21 23.74
N ARG A 209 13.25 9.45 23.26
CA ARG A 209 12.81 9.83 21.92
C ARG A 209 14.00 10.18 21.04
N LEU A 210 13.90 9.83 19.77
CA LEU A 210 14.90 10.13 18.75
C LEU A 210 14.37 11.18 17.76
N ARG A 211 15.23 12.12 17.38
CA ARG A 211 15.00 13.07 16.26
C ARG A 211 16.15 12.99 15.28
N ILE A 212 15.85 12.95 13.99
CA ILE A 212 16.85 12.92 12.92
C ILE A 212 17.10 14.36 12.46
N ILE A 213 18.38 14.72 12.32
CA ILE A 213 18.82 15.97 11.72
C ILE A 213 19.04 15.74 10.22
N ARG A 214 18.38 16.56 9.41
CA ARG A 214 18.29 16.37 7.95
C ARG A 214 18.84 17.56 7.19
N SER A 215 19.34 17.29 5.99
CA SER A 215 19.75 18.31 5.04
C SER A 215 18.57 19.17 4.57
N PRO A 216 18.70 20.51 4.59
CA PRO A 216 17.77 21.41 3.91
C PRO A 216 18.08 21.57 2.40
N HIS A 217 19.19 21.02 1.91
CA HIS A 217 19.69 21.22 0.54
C HIS A 217 19.59 19.96 -0.32
N HIS A 218 19.32 20.15 -1.61
CA HIS A 218 19.29 19.08 -2.62
C HIS A 218 20.68 18.52 -2.95
N SER A 219 21.72 19.34 -2.87
CA SER A 219 23.10 18.93 -3.07
C SER A 219 24.01 19.87 -2.27
N ALA A 220 24.79 19.32 -1.35
CA ALA A 220 25.74 20.12 -0.57
C ALA A 220 26.84 19.23 0.03
N ASP A 221 28.05 19.79 0.18
CA ASP A 221 29.00 19.26 1.16
C ASP A 221 28.73 19.88 2.53
N PHE A 222 29.11 19.20 3.61
CA PHE A 222 28.90 19.72 4.96
C PHE A 222 29.99 19.32 5.95
N THR A 223 30.13 20.13 7.00
CA THR A 223 30.97 19.84 8.17
C THR A 223 30.24 20.23 9.45
N PHE A 224 30.47 19.46 10.52
CA PHE A 224 29.93 19.76 11.83
C PHE A 224 30.75 20.84 12.55
N GLY A 225 30.07 21.76 13.25
CA GLY A 225 30.68 22.70 14.19
C GLY A 225 30.83 22.08 15.59
N ASP A 226 30.69 22.89 16.64
CA ASP A 226 30.77 22.44 18.04
C ASP A 226 29.47 21.72 18.48
N THR A 227 29.35 20.45 18.11
CA THR A 227 28.19 19.60 18.42
C THR A 227 28.13 19.19 19.89
N GLU A 228 29.27 19.07 20.59
CA GLU A 228 29.32 18.72 22.01
C GLU A 228 28.72 19.82 22.89
N ALA A 229 29.12 21.08 22.66
CA ALA A 229 28.55 22.21 23.39
C ALA A 229 27.07 22.37 23.10
N TRP A 230 26.65 22.14 21.84
CA TRP A 230 25.25 22.17 21.45
C TRP A 230 24.43 21.08 22.15
N LEU A 231 24.92 19.83 22.17
CA LEU A 231 24.27 18.69 22.83
C LEU A 231 24.04 18.96 24.32
N LYS A 232 25.08 19.45 25.02
CA LYS A 232 25.01 19.81 26.44
C LYS A 232 24.03 20.96 26.69
N LYS A 233 24.04 22.00 25.85
CA LYS A 233 23.12 23.14 25.95
C LYS A 233 21.66 22.70 25.79
N LYS A 234 21.39 21.76 24.88
CA LYS A 234 20.06 21.23 24.61
C LYS A 234 19.64 20.09 25.54
N GLN A 235 20.50 19.65 26.46
CA GLN A 235 20.23 18.57 27.42
C GLN A 235 19.86 17.24 26.76
N LEU A 236 20.53 16.92 25.65
CA LEU A 236 20.34 15.68 24.91
C LEU A 236 21.27 14.59 25.45
N ASP A 237 20.81 13.34 25.42
CA ASP A 237 21.53 12.16 25.95
C ASP A 237 22.57 11.61 24.97
N LEU A 238 22.31 11.71 23.65
CA LEU A 238 23.15 11.11 22.62
C LEU A 238 23.10 11.90 21.31
N LEU A 239 24.24 12.01 20.64
CA LEU A 239 24.36 12.32 19.21
C LEU A 239 24.86 11.06 18.50
N LEU A 240 24.22 10.72 17.38
CA LEU A 240 24.63 9.67 16.46
C LEU A 240 25.02 10.31 15.12
N THR A 241 26.14 9.87 14.57
CA THR A 241 26.60 10.22 13.21
C THR A 241 27.03 8.96 12.46
N ALA A 242 27.51 9.09 11.23
CA ALA A 242 28.09 7.98 10.48
C ALA A 242 29.20 7.24 11.26
N ALA A 243 29.96 7.95 12.11
CA ALA A 243 31.03 7.36 12.92
C ALA A 243 30.54 6.40 14.03
N ASP A 244 29.25 6.43 14.36
CA ASP A 244 28.65 5.58 15.39
C ASP A 244 28.17 4.22 14.87
N ILE A 245 28.21 4.02 13.55
CA ILE A 245 27.75 2.80 12.91
C ILE A 245 28.82 1.71 13.06
N PRO A 246 28.54 0.62 13.79
CA PRO A 246 29.52 -0.43 14.03
C PRO A 246 29.74 -1.37 12.83
N GLY A 247 28.74 -1.50 11.96
CA GLY A 247 28.80 -2.32 10.75
C GLY A 247 28.96 -1.47 9.49
N ILE A 248 28.03 -1.61 8.54
CA ILE A 248 28.09 -0.93 7.24
C ILE A 248 27.16 0.29 7.24
N ASN A 249 27.69 1.47 6.93
CA ASN A 249 26.90 2.69 6.69
C ASN A 249 26.19 2.67 5.32
N ARG A 250 25.39 1.62 5.06
CA ARG A 250 24.70 1.45 3.78
C ARG A 250 23.57 0.44 3.90
N PHE A 251 22.45 0.73 3.24
CA PHE A 251 21.32 -0.18 3.07
C PHE A 251 20.74 -0.06 1.65
N GLY A 252 19.83 -0.97 1.30
CA GLY A 252 19.19 -1.01 0.02
C GLY A 252 18.54 -2.37 -0.24
N VAL A 253 17.27 -2.32 -0.66
CA VAL A 253 16.38 -3.47 -0.87
C VAL A 253 16.83 -4.46 -1.96
N ILE A 254 17.82 -4.11 -2.78
CA ILE A 254 18.42 -4.96 -3.80
C ILE A 254 19.94 -4.97 -3.55
N PRO A 255 20.51 -6.02 -2.93
CA PRO A 255 21.87 -5.97 -2.40
C PRO A 255 22.96 -5.55 -3.40
N PRO A 256 22.96 -6.02 -4.67
CA PRO A 256 23.93 -5.54 -5.67
C PRO A 256 23.87 -4.04 -6.00
N PHE A 257 22.75 -3.39 -5.69
CA PHE A 257 22.49 -1.97 -5.96
C PHE A 257 22.40 -1.11 -4.69
N ALA A 258 22.58 -1.70 -3.50
CA ALA A 258 22.50 -0.97 -2.23
C ALA A 258 23.52 0.17 -2.19
N ASP A 259 23.04 1.40 -2.01
CA ASP A 259 23.81 2.63 -2.17
C ASP A 259 23.40 3.76 -1.21
N GLN A 260 22.34 3.57 -0.42
CA GLN A 260 21.84 4.59 0.49
C GLN A 260 22.54 4.49 1.85
N PRO A 261 23.19 5.55 2.34
CA PRO A 261 23.80 5.53 3.65
C PRO A 261 22.74 5.70 4.76
N VAL A 262 23.06 5.21 5.97
CA VAL A 262 22.27 5.53 7.17
C VAL A 262 22.45 7.00 7.52
N PHE A 263 23.70 7.48 7.53
CA PHE A 263 24.00 8.91 7.62
C PHE A 263 24.91 9.32 6.47
N ALA A 264 24.59 10.41 5.79
CA ALA A 264 25.52 11.06 4.89
C ALA A 264 26.82 11.40 5.63
N GLU A 265 27.97 11.20 4.99
CA GLU A 265 29.27 11.40 5.63
C GLU A 265 29.85 12.80 5.39
N GLN A 266 29.93 13.20 4.12
CA GLN A 266 30.52 14.47 3.71
C GLN A 266 29.62 15.26 2.76
N ARG A 267 28.80 14.53 1.98
CA ARG A 267 27.94 15.09 0.95
C ARG A 267 26.53 14.56 1.11
N VAL A 268 25.58 15.47 1.00
CA VAL A 268 24.16 15.15 0.87
C VAL A 268 23.78 15.23 -0.60
N ARG A 269 22.99 14.26 -1.04
CA ARG A 269 22.52 14.06 -2.42
C ARG A 269 21.06 14.42 -2.62
N PHE A 270 20.30 14.65 -1.55
CA PHE A 270 18.93 15.17 -1.63
C PHE A 270 18.51 15.94 -0.38
N ARG A 271 17.49 16.79 -0.54
CA ARG A 271 16.85 17.53 0.56
C ARG A 271 16.06 16.54 1.42
N GLY A 272 16.42 16.37 2.69
CA GLY A 272 15.84 15.38 3.60
C GLY A 272 16.80 14.29 4.05
N GLU A 273 17.99 14.23 3.45
CA GLU A 273 18.98 13.23 3.80
C GLU A 273 19.45 13.38 5.25
N ALA A 274 19.55 12.25 5.96
CA ALA A 274 20.00 12.24 7.35
C ALA A 274 21.51 12.48 7.43
N ILE A 275 21.93 13.41 8.29
CA ILE A 275 23.35 13.66 8.60
C ILE A 275 23.71 13.25 10.03
N ALA A 276 22.73 13.30 10.94
CA ALA A 276 22.89 12.93 12.34
C ALA A 276 21.53 12.56 12.95
N ALA A 277 21.53 11.93 14.12
CA ALA A 277 20.35 11.75 14.95
C ALA A 277 20.66 12.08 16.40
N VAL A 278 19.67 12.59 17.13
CA VAL A 278 19.83 12.95 18.54
C VAL A 278 18.77 12.27 19.38
N VAL A 279 19.11 11.97 20.63
CA VAL A 279 18.24 11.25 21.57
C VAL A 279 18.10 12.05 22.86
N GLY A 280 16.89 12.10 23.40
CA GLY A 280 16.57 12.82 24.64
C GLY A 280 15.26 12.35 25.26
N SER A 281 14.82 12.98 26.34
CA SER A 281 13.46 12.82 26.84
C SER A 281 12.42 13.33 25.83
N SER A 282 11.16 12.91 25.95
CA SER A 282 10.09 13.34 25.04
C SER A 282 9.97 14.86 24.97
N ASP A 283 9.90 15.54 26.12
CA ASP A 283 9.80 17.01 26.18
C ASP A 283 10.98 17.72 25.52
N VAL A 284 12.20 17.20 25.68
CA VAL A 284 13.41 17.77 25.07
C VAL A 284 13.38 17.63 23.55
N ILE A 285 12.93 16.48 23.03
CA ILE A 285 12.85 16.22 21.60
C ILE A 285 11.69 16.97 20.92
N GLU A 286 10.55 17.08 21.58
CA GLU A 286 9.38 17.81 21.09
C GLU A 286 9.66 19.32 20.98
N SER A 287 10.47 19.88 21.88
CA SER A 287 10.87 21.29 21.87
C SER A 287 12.15 21.59 21.06
N LEU A 288 12.73 20.58 20.40
CA LEU A 288 14.01 20.72 19.73
C LEU A 288 13.91 21.48 18.40
N GLU A 289 14.55 22.65 18.33
CA GLU A 289 14.81 23.37 17.08
C GLU A 289 15.98 22.76 16.30
N THR A 290 15.69 21.86 15.36
CA THR A 290 16.71 21.16 14.56
C THR A 290 17.56 22.09 13.69
N GLY A 291 17.00 23.23 13.24
CA GLY A 291 17.74 24.23 12.47
C GLY A 291 18.86 24.94 13.26
N SER A 292 18.89 24.80 14.58
CA SER A 292 19.98 25.32 15.42
C SER A 292 21.18 24.38 15.51
N PHE A 293 21.11 23.19 14.92
CA PHE A 293 22.20 22.21 14.93
C PHE A 293 23.42 22.74 14.17
N PRO A 294 24.63 22.68 14.74
CA PRO A 294 25.80 23.37 14.20
C PRO A 294 26.38 22.62 12.98
N VAL A 295 25.94 23.03 11.79
CA VAL A 295 26.42 22.52 10.50
C VAL A 295 26.74 23.68 9.56
N GLU A 296 27.89 23.58 8.91
CA GLU A 296 28.28 24.46 7.82
C GLU A 296 28.04 23.74 6.48
N TRP A 297 27.43 24.45 5.53
CA TRP A 297 27.04 23.89 4.23
C TRP A 297 27.79 24.58 3.09
N ILE A 298 28.24 23.79 2.12
CA ILE A 298 28.73 24.25 0.81
C ILE A 298 27.74 23.72 -0.23
N VAL A 299 26.79 24.57 -0.63
CA VAL A 299 25.70 24.19 -1.53
C VAL A 299 26.20 24.10 -2.97
N HIS A 300 25.77 23.05 -3.67
CA HIS A 300 26.06 22.82 -5.09
C HIS A 300 24.78 22.93 -5.91
N GLU A 301 24.92 23.22 -7.20
CA GLU A 301 23.82 23.16 -8.15
C GLU A 301 23.31 21.72 -8.29
N PRO A 302 22.02 21.44 -7.99
CA PRO A 302 21.45 20.11 -8.11
C PRO A 302 20.97 19.81 -9.54
N SER A 303 20.95 18.54 -9.91
CA SER A 303 20.18 18.05 -11.07
C SER A 303 18.87 17.45 -10.56
N LEU A 304 17.73 18.11 -10.77
CA LEU A 304 16.42 17.69 -10.27
C LEU A 304 15.62 16.90 -11.31
N THR A 305 15.97 17.00 -12.59
CA THR A 305 15.34 16.24 -13.68
C THR A 305 16.30 15.22 -14.30
N PRO A 306 15.80 14.13 -14.92
CA PRO A 306 16.65 13.22 -15.69
C PRO A 306 17.42 13.90 -16.81
N GLU A 307 16.82 14.89 -17.49
CA GLU A 307 17.48 15.66 -18.55
C GLU A 307 18.72 16.40 -18.02
N GLU A 308 18.56 17.11 -16.89
CA GLU A 308 19.68 17.77 -16.21
C GLU A 308 20.75 16.77 -15.78
N ALA A 309 20.36 15.64 -15.20
CA ALA A 309 21.30 14.65 -14.68
C ALA A 309 22.07 13.87 -15.76
N LEU A 310 21.48 13.71 -16.96
CA LEU A 310 22.11 13.07 -18.12
C LEU A 310 23.02 14.03 -18.90
N HIS A 311 22.96 15.33 -18.64
CA HIS A 311 23.79 16.31 -19.32
C HIS A 311 25.29 16.02 -19.09
N ALA A 312 26.13 16.19 -20.11
CA ALA A 312 27.55 15.81 -20.03
C ALA A 312 28.36 16.58 -18.97
N SER A 313 27.89 17.78 -18.59
CA SER A 313 28.48 18.61 -17.53
C SER A 313 27.85 18.41 -16.15
N ALA A 314 26.85 17.54 -16.02
CA ALA A 314 26.18 17.29 -14.74
C ALA A 314 27.16 16.69 -13.74
N MET A 315 27.04 17.11 -12.48
CA MET A 315 27.79 16.48 -11.40
C MET A 315 27.34 15.02 -11.27
N ARG A 316 28.29 14.10 -11.08
CA ARG A 316 27.96 12.71 -10.80
C ARG A 316 27.52 12.56 -9.36
N LEU A 317 26.31 12.04 -9.13
CA LEU A 317 25.79 11.76 -7.80
C LEU A 317 26.52 10.58 -7.15
N HIS A 318 26.85 9.58 -7.97
CA HIS A 318 27.58 8.37 -7.60
C HIS A 318 28.83 8.27 -8.47
N PRO A 319 30.06 8.40 -7.92
CA PRO A 319 31.29 8.47 -8.71
C PRO A 319 31.52 7.29 -9.67
N GLU A 320 31.06 6.10 -9.28
CA GLU A 320 31.17 4.84 -10.00
C GLU A 320 30.13 4.66 -11.12
N ARG A 321 29.10 5.52 -11.18
CA ARG A 321 28.02 5.43 -12.17
C ARG A 321 28.19 6.51 -13.24
N LEU A 322 28.50 6.08 -14.46
CA LEU A 322 28.69 6.98 -15.59
C LEU A 322 27.37 7.63 -16.01
N GLY A 323 27.38 8.96 -16.12
CA GLY A 323 26.25 9.75 -16.63
C GLY A 323 24.99 9.68 -15.76
N ASN A 324 25.13 9.40 -14.46
CA ASN A 324 24.01 9.28 -13.52
C ASN A 324 22.96 8.20 -13.89
N VAL A 325 23.30 7.28 -14.79
CA VAL A 325 22.42 6.15 -15.12
C VAL A 325 22.63 5.03 -14.11
N LEU A 326 21.55 4.63 -13.44
CA LEU A 326 21.56 3.48 -12.53
C LEU A 326 21.63 2.17 -13.32
N VAL A 327 20.64 1.95 -14.19
CA VAL A 327 20.48 0.72 -14.95
C VAL A 327 19.51 0.92 -16.12
N ARG A 328 19.63 0.09 -17.15
CA ARG A 328 18.75 0.05 -18.33
C ARG A 328 18.09 -1.31 -18.43
N GLY A 329 16.82 -1.34 -18.82
CA GLY A 329 16.08 -2.56 -19.13
C GLY A 329 15.77 -2.68 -20.63
N LEU A 330 15.69 -3.91 -21.12
CA LEU A 330 15.34 -4.24 -22.50
C LEU A 330 14.46 -5.49 -22.53
N VAL A 331 13.39 -5.44 -23.32
CA VAL A 331 12.70 -6.63 -23.84
C VAL A 331 12.52 -6.44 -25.34
N GLN A 332 13.00 -7.38 -26.13
CA GLN A 332 12.96 -7.33 -27.59
C GLN A 332 12.59 -8.68 -28.19
N ARG A 333 11.64 -8.66 -29.11
CA ARG A 333 11.16 -9.82 -29.85
C ARG A 333 10.82 -9.43 -31.29
N GLY A 334 11.38 -10.13 -32.28
CA GLY A 334 11.16 -9.82 -33.69
C GLY A 334 11.76 -8.47 -34.11
N ASP A 335 11.24 -7.89 -35.19
CA ASP A 335 11.69 -6.62 -35.76
C ASP A 335 10.56 -5.57 -35.64
N ALA A 336 10.52 -4.88 -34.50
CA ALA A 336 9.48 -3.90 -34.22
C ALA A 336 9.54 -2.71 -35.19
N GLU A 337 10.73 -2.23 -35.55
CA GLU A 337 10.89 -1.08 -36.44
C GLU A 337 10.43 -1.41 -37.87
N GLY A 338 10.90 -2.54 -38.42
CA GLY A 338 10.45 -3.01 -39.73
C GLY A 338 8.96 -3.28 -39.77
N ALA A 339 8.38 -3.86 -38.72
CA ALA A 339 6.94 -4.10 -38.63
C ALA A 339 6.13 -2.80 -38.52
N LEU A 340 6.59 -1.79 -37.76
CA LEU A 340 5.95 -0.47 -37.71
C LEU A 340 5.95 0.20 -39.10
N ASN A 341 7.07 0.14 -39.83
CA ASN A 341 7.18 0.72 -41.17
C ASN A 341 6.23 0.05 -42.19
N ASN A 342 5.90 -1.23 -41.98
CA ASN A 342 4.99 -2.00 -42.83
C ASN A 342 3.53 -2.02 -42.34
N SER A 343 3.25 -1.39 -41.18
CA SER A 343 1.91 -1.36 -40.61
C SER A 343 0.97 -0.48 -41.45
N LYS A 344 -0.30 -0.87 -41.54
CA LYS A 344 -1.28 -0.09 -42.31
C LYS A 344 -1.63 1.20 -41.58
N TYR A 345 -1.79 1.11 -40.27
CA TYR A 345 -2.02 2.24 -39.39
C TYR A 345 -0.96 2.23 -38.29
N THR A 346 -0.46 3.42 -37.96
CA THR A 346 0.46 3.65 -36.86
C THR A 346 -0.01 4.85 -36.07
N GLU A 347 0.23 4.81 -34.76
CA GLU A 347 0.02 5.92 -33.83
C GLU A 347 1.18 6.03 -32.84
N GLN A 348 1.41 7.23 -32.32
CA GLN A 348 2.52 7.50 -31.40
C GLN A 348 2.16 8.55 -30.36
N GLY A 349 2.81 8.52 -29.20
CA GLY A 349 2.62 9.53 -28.15
C GLY A 349 3.83 9.68 -27.24
N SER A 350 3.94 10.86 -26.64
CA SER A 350 4.91 11.19 -25.60
C SER A 350 4.13 11.58 -24.34
N PHE A 351 4.43 10.96 -23.20
CA PHE A 351 3.68 11.08 -21.96
C PHE A 351 4.60 11.32 -20.78
N SER A 352 4.10 12.02 -19.75
CA SER A 352 4.81 12.14 -18.47
C SER A 352 3.90 11.99 -17.27
N THR A 353 4.50 11.47 -16.18
CA THR A 353 3.86 11.38 -14.86
C THR A 353 4.77 12.00 -13.80
N PRO A 354 4.21 12.64 -12.76
CA PRO A 354 5.01 13.27 -11.72
C PRO A 354 5.41 12.27 -10.62
N PHE A 355 6.14 12.76 -9.61
CA PHE A 355 6.26 12.01 -8.37
C PHE A 355 4.89 11.90 -7.72
N ILE A 356 4.63 10.74 -7.10
CA ILE A 356 3.42 10.51 -6.30
C ILE A 356 3.86 10.04 -4.92
N GLU A 357 3.33 10.68 -3.88
CA GLU A 357 3.50 10.31 -2.49
C GLU A 357 2.49 9.21 -2.12
N HIS A 358 2.96 8.17 -1.43
CA HIS A 358 2.12 7.05 -1.01
C HIS A 358 0.99 7.51 -0.10
N ALA A 359 1.29 8.49 0.74
CA ALA A 359 0.36 9.18 1.62
C ALA A 359 -0.46 8.23 2.51
N TYR A 360 0.19 7.18 3.02
CA TYR A 360 -0.39 6.38 4.11
C TYR A 360 -0.63 7.28 5.33
N ILE A 361 -1.72 7.01 6.04
CA ILE A 361 -2.18 7.87 7.13
C ILE A 361 -1.25 7.76 8.35
N GLU A 362 -0.66 6.58 8.61
CA GLU A 362 0.32 6.35 9.69
C GLU A 362 1.76 6.64 9.21
N PRO A 363 2.42 7.72 9.67
CA PRO A 363 3.86 7.93 9.43
C PRO A 363 4.71 6.79 10.01
N GLU A 364 5.98 6.76 9.65
CA GLU A 364 6.91 5.77 10.17
C GLU A 364 7.06 5.93 11.69
N ALA A 365 6.83 4.85 12.45
CA ALA A 365 6.95 4.87 13.90
C ALA A 365 7.36 3.50 14.46
N GLY A 366 7.96 3.53 15.65
CA GLY A 366 8.38 2.33 16.36
C GLY A 366 9.35 2.61 17.49
N PHE A 367 9.84 1.53 18.12
CA PHE A 367 10.93 1.59 19.10
C PHE A 367 11.86 0.38 18.96
N ALA A 368 13.09 0.54 19.45
CA ALA A 368 14.03 -0.55 19.63
C ALA A 368 14.50 -0.63 21.07
N GLN A 369 14.91 -1.83 21.50
CA GLN A 369 15.49 -2.09 22.80
C GLN A 369 16.60 -3.14 22.69
N ARG A 370 17.64 -2.99 23.49
CA ARG A 370 18.70 -3.99 23.62
C ARG A 370 18.25 -5.12 24.54
N ALA A 371 18.50 -6.36 24.13
CA ALA A 371 18.21 -7.58 24.89
C ALA A 371 19.53 -8.37 25.08
N GLY A 372 20.37 -7.91 26.00
CA GLY A 372 21.70 -8.49 26.21
C GLY A 372 22.62 -8.28 25.00
N ASN A 373 22.86 -9.35 24.23
CA ASN A 373 23.67 -9.33 23.02
C ASN A 373 22.84 -9.29 21.73
N SER A 374 21.53 -9.10 21.83
CA SER A 374 20.64 -8.91 20.68
C SER A 374 19.94 -7.55 20.73
N ILE A 375 19.36 -7.16 19.61
CA ILE A 375 18.49 -5.98 19.48
C ILE A 375 17.10 -6.46 19.05
N GLU A 376 16.08 -5.95 19.74
CA GLU A 376 14.67 -6.15 19.37
C GLU A 376 14.11 -4.82 18.85
N ILE A 377 13.36 -4.88 17.75
CA ILE A 377 12.71 -3.71 17.15
C ILE A 377 11.23 -3.98 16.88
N TYR A 378 10.39 -3.02 17.26
CA TYR A 378 8.97 -2.96 17.00
C TYR A 378 8.70 -1.77 16.09
N THR A 379 8.26 -2.02 14.86
CA THR A 379 8.14 -0.97 13.84
C THR A 379 7.10 -1.31 12.79
N CYS A 380 6.50 -0.29 12.17
CA CYS A 380 5.75 -0.51 10.93
C CYS A 380 6.73 -0.85 9.78
N THR A 381 6.65 -2.05 9.20
CA THR A 381 7.48 -2.51 8.07
C THR A 381 6.66 -3.40 7.14
N GLN A 382 7.01 -3.47 5.84
CA GLN A 382 6.45 -4.42 4.88
C GLN A 382 7.29 -5.70 4.74
N THR A 383 8.44 -5.79 5.42
CA THR A 383 9.37 -6.91 5.31
C THR A 383 10.06 -7.17 6.65
N ALA A 384 9.85 -8.35 7.24
CA ALA A 384 10.52 -8.71 8.50
C ALA A 384 11.93 -9.25 8.24
N GLY A 385 12.07 -10.19 7.28
CA GLY A 385 13.35 -10.81 6.92
C GLY A 385 14.37 -9.81 6.39
N MET A 386 14.03 -9.02 5.36
CA MET A 386 14.98 -8.05 4.79
C MET A 386 15.36 -6.96 5.81
N THR A 387 14.42 -6.49 6.63
CA THR A 387 14.74 -5.53 7.70
C THR A 387 15.73 -6.14 8.69
N ARG A 388 15.60 -7.43 9.04
CA ARG A 388 16.58 -8.12 9.90
C ARG A 388 17.96 -8.17 9.28
N GLU A 389 18.05 -8.58 8.01
CA GLU A 389 19.31 -8.67 7.26
C GLU A 389 20.03 -7.32 7.17
N GLU A 390 19.32 -6.26 6.76
CA GLU A 390 19.90 -4.92 6.63
C GLU A 390 20.30 -4.33 7.98
N LEU A 391 19.47 -4.50 9.02
CA LEU A 391 19.82 -4.04 10.37
C LEU A 391 21.01 -4.81 10.95
N ALA A 392 21.12 -6.12 10.72
CA ALA A 392 22.27 -6.92 11.14
C ALA A 392 23.57 -6.39 10.50
N ALA A 393 23.54 -6.08 9.20
CA ALA A 393 24.66 -5.50 8.48
C ALA A 393 25.06 -4.11 9.00
N ILE A 394 24.09 -3.23 9.29
CA ILE A 394 24.34 -1.89 9.86
C ILE A 394 24.89 -1.99 11.28
N MET A 395 24.31 -2.88 12.10
CA MET A 395 24.66 -3.05 13.51
C MET A 395 25.92 -3.89 13.73
N GLY A 396 26.46 -4.52 12.67
CA GLY A 396 27.59 -5.45 12.80
C GLY A 396 27.26 -6.66 13.69
N LEU A 397 26.00 -7.09 13.68
CA LEU A 397 25.49 -8.22 14.46
C LEU A 397 25.22 -9.42 13.55
N ALA A 398 25.18 -10.62 14.12
CA ALA A 398 24.61 -11.76 13.42
C ALA A 398 23.09 -11.61 13.27
N GLU A 399 22.50 -12.17 12.22
CA GLU A 399 21.06 -12.03 11.96
C GLU A 399 20.18 -12.56 13.10
N ASP A 400 20.59 -13.66 13.74
CA ASP A 400 19.88 -14.24 14.89
C ASP A 400 19.97 -13.38 16.17
N GLN A 401 20.86 -12.38 16.18
CA GLN A 401 20.93 -11.34 17.21
C GLN A 401 20.05 -10.13 16.89
N VAL A 402 19.32 -10.13 15.77
CA VAL A 402 18.37 -9.08 15.41
C VAL A 402 16.97 -9.67 15.34
N ARG A 403 16.06 -9.17 16.17
CA ARG A 403 14.66 -9.59 16.18
C ARG A 403 13.75 -8.48 15.71
N VAL A 404 13.04 -8.70 14.61
CA VAL A 404 12.07 -7.76 14.07
C VAL A 404 10.66 -8.23 14.42
N ARG A 405 9.88 -7.34 15.04
CA ARG A 405 8.49 -7.55 15.43
C ARG A 405 7.63 -6.47 14.78
N PRO A 406 7.12 -6.71 13.56
CA PRO A 406 6.25 -5.75 12.91
C PRO A 406 5.03 -5.39 13.78
N THR A 407 4.69 -4.11 13.84
CA THR A 407 3.43 -3.65 14.41
C THR A 407 2.31 -3.74 13.39
N SER A 408 1.07 -3.40 13.78
CA SER A 408 0.06 -3.06 12.78
C SER A 408 0.55 -1.90 11.92
N VAL A 409 0.20 -1.92 10.64
CA VAL A 409 0.71 -0.97 9.64
C VAL A 409 -0.45 -0.19 9.03
N GLY A 410 -0.48 1.12 9.25
CA GLY A 410 -1.53 2.04 8.80
C GLY A 410 -1.38 2.46 7.33
N GLY A 411 -1.12 1.49 6.47
CA GLY A 411 -0.75 1.67 5.06
C GLY A 411 0.76 1.74 4.85
N GLY A 412 1.20 1.25 3.70
CA GLY A 412 2.61 1.29 3.26
C GLY A 412 2.75 1.43 1.75
N PHE A 413 1.89 0.74 0.99
CA PHE A 413 1.76 0.86 -0.47
C PHE A 413 3.05 0.69 -1.28
N GLY A 414 4.10 0.15 -0.65
CA GLY A 414 5.44 -0.05 -1.20
C GLY A 414 6.54 0.74 -0.47
N SER A 415 6.24 1.89 0.13
CA SER A 415 7.27 2.75 0.75
C SER A 415 7.97 2.07 1.93
N LYS A 416 7.20 1.37 2.78
CA LYS A 416 7.69 0.68 3.99
C LYS A 416 8.42 -0.64 3.68
N LEU A 417 8.80 -0.87 2.42
CA LEU A 417 9.77 -1.91 2.03
C LEU A 417 11.21 -1.47 2.29
N ASP A 418 11.47 -0.17 2.14
CA ASP A 418 12.77 0.43 2.39
C ASP A 418 12.91 0.78 3.88
N LEU A 419 14.14 0.74 4.40
CA LEU A 419 14.40 1.23 5.76
C LEU A 419 14.20 2.74 5.84
N SER A 420 13.66 3.17 6.97
CA SER A 420 13.44 4.57 7.32
C SER A 420 14.04 4.86 8.70
N LEU A 421 13.27 4.77 9.79
CA LEU A 421 13.74 5.11 11.13
C LEU A 421 14.49 3.97 11.85
N GLN A 422 14.33 2.73 11.38
CA GLN A 422 14.78 1.52 12.06
C GLN A 422 16.28 1.54 12.41
N PRO A 423 17.19 1.92 11.49
CA PRO A 423 18.63 1.96 11.79
C PRO A 423 18.96 2.85 12.99
N TYR A 424 18.36 4.05 13.04
CA TYR A 424 18.66 5.03 14.07
C TYR A 424 18.15 4.58 15.44
N LEU A 425 16.97 3.95 15.49
CA LEU A 425 16.42 3.38 16.72
C LEU A 425 17.35 2.29 17.28
N CYS A 426 17.78 1.34 16.43
CA CYS A 426 18.67 0.25 16.84
C CYS A 426 20.02 0.77 17.36
N LEU A 427 20.64 1.73 16.65
CA LEU A 427 21.91 2.33 17.07
C LEU A 427 21.78 3.04 18.41
N ALA A 428 20.72 3.82 18.59
CA ALA A 428 20.46 4.57 19.83
C ALA A 428 20.20 3.65 21.03
N ALA A 429 19.31 2.67 20.87
CA ALA A 429 18.99 1.71 21.92
C ALA A 429 20.20 0.86 22.31
N TRP A 430 21.04 0.51 21.33
CA TRP A 430 22.26 -0.25 21.58
C TRP A 430 23.31 0.53 22.39
N LYS A 431 23.50 1.81 22.07
CA LYS A 431 24.47 2.69 22.73
C LYS A 431 24.04 3.09 24.14
N LEU A 432 22.74 3.31 24.35
CA LEU A 432 22.19 3.79 25.62
C LEU A 432 21.78 2.67 26.58
N ASP A 433 21.63 1.43 26.08
CA ASP A 433 21.08 0.29 26.82
C ASP A 433 19.72 0.63 27.46
N ARG A 434 18.90 1.37 26.71
CA ARG A 434 17.56 1.82 27.08
C ARG A 434 16.64 1.74 25.87
N PRO A 435 15.32 1.52 26.04
CA PRO A 435 14.38 1.63 24.94
C PRO A 435 14.42 3.04 24.32
N VAL A 436 14.44 3.10 22.99
CA VAL A 436 14.40 4.35 22.22
C VAL A 436 13.30 4.24 21.17
N GLY A 437 12.35 5.18 21.23
CA GLY A 437 11.24 5.31 20.30
C GLY A 437 11.40 6.49 19.34
N GLY A 438 10.74 6.41 18.19
CA GLY A 438 10.71 7.47 17.20
C GLY A 438 9.39 7.47 16.43
N ILE A 439 8.93 8.67 16.10
CA ILE A 439 7.74 8.91 15.27
C ILE A 439 8.12 9.99 14.27
N TYR A 440 8.06 9.69 12.98
CA TYR A 440 8.21 10.72 11.95
C TYR A 440 7.01 11.66 12.00
N SER A 441 7.29 12.96 11.97
CA SER A 441 6.29 13.94 11.53
C SER A 441 5.90 13.67 10.08
N ARG A 442 4.72 14.14 9.66
CA ARG A 442 4.29 14.05 8.26
C ARG A 442 5.33 14.63 7.30
N ARG A 443 5.93 15.77 7.68
CA ARG A 443 7.02 16.40 6.94
C ARG A 443 8.25 15.51 6.79
N GLU A 444 8.72 14.88 7.86
CA GLU A 444 9.87 13.95 7.78
C GLU A 444 9.55 12.75 6.89
N SER A 445 8.32 12.23 6.98
CA SER A 445 7.84 11.14 6.12
C SER A 445 7.93 11.56 4.65
N MET A 446 7.26 12.64 4.25
CA MET A 446 7.23 13.10 2.86
C MET A 446 8.60 13.52 2.33
N GLN A 447 9.46 14.10 3.16
CA GLN A 447 10.78 14.57 2.74
C GLN A 447 11.80 13.45 2.55
N SER A 448 11.69 12.33 3.28
CA SER A 448 12.76 11.32 3.37
C SER A 448 12.41 9.93 2.87
N THR A 449 11.13 9.56 2.79
CA THR A 449 10.70 8.26 2.31
C THR A 449 10.59 8.24 0.79
N THR A 450 10.56 7.02 0.24
CA THR A 450 10.50 6.86 -1.21
C THR A 450 9.21 7.43 -1.80
N LYS A 451 9.24 7.75 -3.10
CA LYS A 451 8.08 8.18 -3.90
C LYS A 451 7.88 7.24 -5.09
N ARG A 452 6.75 7.34 -5.80
CA ARG A 452 6.65 6.75 -7.15
C ARG A 452 7.62 7.46 -8.09
N HIS A 453 8.33 6.70 -8.93
CA HIS A 453 9.17 7.24 -10.02
C HIS A 453 8.32 8.07 -10.99
N PRO A 454 8.62 9.36 -11.22
CA PRO A 454 8.09 10.09 -12.36
C PRO A 454 8.71 9.51 -13.62
N SER A 455 7.99 9.65 -14.73
CA SER A 455 8.38 9.06 -16.00
C SER A 455 8.26 10.04 -17.16
N GLN A 456 9.12 9.88 -18.15
CA GLN A 456 8.97 10.39 -19.51
C GLN A 456 8.92 9.18 -20.44
N ILE A 457 7.85 9.02 -21.21
CA ILE A 457 7.60 7.81 -21.99
C ILE A 457 7.25 8.18 -23.42
N GLU A 458 7.89 7.51 -24.37
CA GLU A 458 7.54 7.52 -25.78
C GLU A 458 7.04 6.13 -26.19
N VAL A 459 5.96 6.09 -26.96
CA VAL A 459 5.40 4.83 -27.47
C VAL A 459 4.94 5.00 -28.91
N ARG A 460 5.17 3.97 -29.72
CA ARG A 460 4.70 3.82 -31.11
C ARG A 460 4.02 2.47 -31.24
N VAL A 461 2.82 2.46 -31.82
CA VAL A 461 2.02 1.24 -32.00
C VAL A 461 1.58 1.15 -33.45
N GLY A 462 1.66 -0.05 -34.03
CA GLY A 462 1.20 -0.34 -35.37
C GLY A 462 0.16 -1.47 -35.39
N CYS A 463 -0.74 -1.42 -36.36
CA CYS A 463 -1.65 -2.50 -36.69
C CYS A 463 -1.87 -2.69 -38.20
N ASP A 464 -2.41 -3.84 -38.57
CA ASP A 464 -2.78 -4.16 -39.94
C ASP A 464 -4.15 -3.56 -40.32
N ALA A 465 -4.61 -3.84 -41.55
CA ALA A 465 -5.89 -3.32 -42.04
C ALA A 465 -7.13 -3.84 -41.27
N ASN A 466 -7.00 -4.95 -40.54
CA ASN A 466 -8.07 -5.57 -39.74
C ASN A 466 -7.97 -5.18 -38.25
N GLY A 467 -7.03 -4.31 -37.89
CA GLY A 467 -6.83 -3.86 -36.52
C GLY A 467 -6.05 -4.85 -35.65
N LYS A 468 -5.34 -5.82 -36.24
CA LYS A 468 -4.43 -6.70 -35.49
C LYS A 468 -3.10 -5.99 -35.25
N LEU A 469 -2.64 -5.98 -34.00
CA LEU A 469 -1.36 -5.39 -33.62
C LEU A 469 -0.22 -6.09 -34.35
N THR A 470 0.64 -5.28 -34.97
CA THR A 470 1.82 -5.72 -35.73
C THR A 470 3.10 -5.45 -34.94
N ALA A 471 3.15 -4.31 -34.24
CA ALA A 471 4.30 -3.93 -33.44
C ALA A 471 4.00 -2.91 -32.34
N VAL A 472 4.79 -2.98 -31.27
CA VAL A 472 4.89 -1.93 -30.23
C VAL A 472 6.36 -1.61 -30.00
N GLU A 473 6.70 -0.33 -30.08
CA GLU A 473 7.98 0.23 -29.62
C GLU A 473 7.74 1.16 -28.43
N PHE A 474 8.50 0.97 -27.36
CA PHE A 474 8.38 1.72 -26.10
C PHE A 474 9.75 2.17 -25.61
N ALA A 475 9.85 3.42 -25.17
CA ALA A 475 11.03 3.95 -24.48
C ALA A 475 10.59 4.76 -23.25
N GLY A 476 11.10 4.41 -22.07
CA GLY A 476 10.77 5.11 -20.82
C GLY A 476 12.00 5.54 -20.03
N THR A 477 12.04 6.80 -19.61
CA THR A 477 13.03 7.32 -18.65
C THR A 477 12.36 7.54 -17.31
N PHE A 478 12.92 6.97 -16.24
CA PHE A 478 12.38 7.03 -14.89
C PHE A 478 13.38 7.73 -13.96
N ASN A 479 12.92 8.78 -13.27
CA ASN A 479 13.73 9.42 -12.23
C ASN A 479 13.70 8.55 -10.96
N THR A 480 14.86 8.04 -10.54
CA THR A 480 14.97 7.22 -9.32
C THR A 480 15.41 8.00 -8.09
N GLY A 481 15.59 9.32 -8.22
CA GLY A 481 16.12 10.17 -7.16
C GLY A 481 17.57 9.83 -6.79
N ALA A 482 17.97 10.21 -5.58
CA ALA A 482 19.38 10.17 -5.19
C ALA A 482 19.95 8.75 -5.03
N TYR A 483 19.12 7.74 -4.77
CA TYR A 483 19.52 6.38 -4.40
C TYR A 483 18.77 5.32 -5.19
N ALA A 484 19.32 4.11 -5.28
CA ALA A 484 18.85 3.07 -6.19
C ALA A 484 17.46 2.57 -5.81
N SER A 485 17.23 2.23 -4.53
CA SER A 485 15.99 1.63 -4.02
C SER A 485 15.41 0.61 -5.04
N TRP A 486 14.18 0.81 -5.50
CA TRP A 486 13.51 -0.05 -6.49
C TRP A 486 13.70 0.39 -7.96
N GLY A 487 14.59 1.35 -8.24
CA GLY A 487 14.98 1.75 -9.59
C GLY A 487 15.36 0.58 -10.51
N PRO A 488 16.12 -0.43 -10.06
CA PRO A 488 16.42 -1.61 -10.89
C PRO A 488 15.20 -2.46 -11.21
N THR A 489 14.24 -2.54 -10.27
CA THR A 489 12.99 -3.25 -10.51
C THR A 489 12.12 -2.51 -11.53
N VAL A 490 11.97 -1.19 -11.42
CA VAL A 490 11.20 -0.41 -12.40
C VAL A 490 11.80 -0.51 -13.80
N ALA A 491 13.13 -0.37 -13.91
CA ALA A 491 13.82 -0.51 -15.18
C ALA A 491 13.56 -1.90 -15.82
N ASN A 492 13.66 -2.99 -15.07
CA ASN A 492 13.45 -4.32 -15.66
C ASN A 492 11.97 -4.68 -15.86
N ARG A 493 11.09 -4.26 -14.95
CA ARG A 493 9.67 -4.65 -14.93
C ARG A 493 8.84 -3.95 -15.99
N VAL A 494 9.13 -2.67 -16.27
CA VAL A 494 8.36 -1.89 -17.24
C VAL A 494 8.41 -2.49 -18.64
N PRO A 495 9.59 -2.80 -19.23
CA PRO A 495 9.69 -3.44 -20.53
C PRO A 495 8.93 -4.77 -20.64
N ILE A 496 8.82 -5.54 -19.55
CA ILE A 496 8.06 -6.81 -19.55
C ILE A 496 6.55 -6.56 -19.71
N HIS A 497 6.03 -5.47 -19.12
CA HIS A 497 4.59 -5.21 -19.06
C HIS A 497 4.09 -4.18 -20.08
N ALA A 498 4.98 -3.38 -20.69
CA ALA A 498 4.61 -2.25 -21.54
C ALA A 498 3.91 -2.64 -22.85
N SER A 499 3.82 -3.93 -23.18
CA SER A 499 2.96 -4.43 -24.25
C SER A 499 1.47 -4.42 -23.89
N GLY A 500 1.13 -4.29 -22.60
CA GLY A 500 -0.19 -4.64 -22.08
C GLY A 500 -0.48 -6.14 -22.21
N PRO A 501 -1.67 -6.58 -21.79
CA PRO A 501 -2.13 -7.97 -21.92
C PRO A 501 -2.59 -8.31 -23.36
N PHE A 502 -1.79 -7.93 -24.35
CA PHE A 502 -2.10 -8.10 -25.77
C PHE A 502 -1.07 -9.01 -26.46
N TYR A 503 -1.52 -9.70 -27.51
CA TYR A 503 -0.60 -10.40 -28.40
C TYR A 503 0.07 -9.41 -29.35
N VAL A 504 1.38 -9.23 -29.20
CA VAL A 504 2.20 -8.34 -30.03
C VAL A 504 3.32 -9.15 -30.68
N PRO A 505 3.29 -9.37 -32.01
CA PRO A 505 4.25 -10.27 -32.66
C PRO A 505 5.66 -9.67 -32.78
N ASN A 506 5.79 -8.34 -32.85
CA ASN A 506 7.08 -7.64 -32.86
C ASN A 506 7.12 -6.57 -31.78
N TYR A 507 8.09 -6.63 -30.88
CA TYR A 507 8.11 -5.84 -29.67
C TYR A 507 9.51 -5.34 -29.36
N SER A 508 9.63 -4.07 -28.99
CA SER A 508 10.87 -3.50 -28.44
C SER A 508 10.51 -2.51 -27.34
N ALA A 509 10.86 -2.82 -26.11
CA ALA A 509 10.67 -1.92 -24.98
C ALA A 509 11.98 -1.69 -24.25
N ARG A 510 12.34 -0.42 -24.09
CA ARG A 510 13.54 0.05 -23.40
C ARG A 510 13.15 0.92 -22.22
N SER A 511 13.92 0.82 -21.16
CA SER A 511 13.77 1.69 -19.99
C SER A 511 15.13 2.15 -19.48
N THR A 512 15.18 3.31 -18.84
CA THR A 512 16.38 3.81 -18.16
C THR A 512 15.99 4.39 -16.81
N ALA A 513 16.61 3.94 -15.72
CA ALA A 513 16.52 4.56 -14.41
C ALA A 513 17.69 5.55 -14.23
N VAL A 514 17.39 6.80 -13.89
CA VAL A 514 18.35 7.91 -13.80
C VAL A 514 18.35 8.49 -12.39
N HIS A 515 19.54 8.70 -11.82
CA HIS A 515 19.71 9.40 -10.55
C HIS A 515 19.56 10.90 -10.69
N THR A 516 18.90 11.51 -9.72
CA THR A 516 18.76 12.97 -9.60
C THR A 516 18.86 13.38 -8.12
N ASN A 517 18.97 14.67 -7.83
CA ASN A 517 19.07 15.24 -6.48
C ASN A 517 17.71 15.41 -5.77
N THR A 518 16.71 14.62 -6.16
CA THR A 518 15.42 14.52 -5.48
C THR A 518 15.41 13.39 -4.45
N ALA A 519 14.38 13.35 -3.60
CA ALA A 519 14.14 12.20 -2.74
C ALA A 519 14.16 10.88 -3.54
N PRO A 520 14.66 9.78 -2.97
CA PRO A 520 14.66 8.48 -3.65
C PRO A 520 13.26 8.10 -4.14
N ALA A 521 13.18 7.48 -5.30
CA ALA A 521 11.96 6.84 -5.75
C ALA A 521 12.05 5.32 -5.57
N GLY A 522 10.96 4.72 -5.16
CA GLY A 522 10.90 3.34 -4.72
C GLY A 522 9.61 2.65 -5.16
N ALA A 523 9.30 1.57 -4.47
CA ALA A 523 8.10 0.80 -4.72
C ALA A 523 6.85 1.63 -4.44
N PHE A 524 6.00 1.83 -5.44
CA PHE A 524 4.60 2.22 -5.25
C PHE A 524 3.76 1.22 -6.05
N ARG A 525 2.74 0.63 -5.41
CA ARG A 525 1.69 -0.22 -6.02
C ARG A 525 1.63 -0.15 -7.55
N GLY A 526 2.11 -1.19 -8.23
CA GLY A 526 2.21 -1.28 -9.70
C GLY A 526 3.60 -1.02 -10.31
N PHE A 527 4.55 -0.42 -9.59
CA PHE A 527 5.99 -0.32 -9.94
C PHE A 527 6.27 0.00 -11.42
N GLY A 528 5.98 1.23 -11.86
CA GLY A 528 6.25 1.67 -13.24
C GLY A 528 5.20 1.27 -14.27
N VAL A 529 4.45 0.18 -14.03
CA VAL A 529 3.43 -0.31 -14.98
C VAL A 529 2.24 0.64 -15.13
N PRO A 530 1.72 1.33 -14.08
CA PRO A 530 0.71 2.38 -14.25
C PRO A 530 1.16 3.47 -15.22
N GLN A 531 2.42 3.92 -15.12
CA GLN A 531 2.98 4.92 -16.03
C GLN A 531 3.03 4.43 -17.49
N ALA A 532 3.46 3.18 -17.70
CA ALA A 532 3.49 2.57 -19.03
C ALA A 532 2.07 2.35 -19.61
N SER A 533 1.11 1.98 -18.77
CA SER A 533 -0.29 1.77 -19.17
C SER A 533 -0.95 3.06 -19.63
N VAL A 534 -0.70 4.20 -18.96
CA VAL A 534 -1.15 5.53 -19.43
C VAL A 534 -0.74 5.76 -20.88
N ALA A 535 0.54 5.56 -21.21
CA ALA A 535 1.03 5.79 -22.56
C ALA A 535 0.44 4.82 -23.59
N LEU A 536 0.51 3.51 -23.30
CA LEU A 536 0.03 2.48 -24.23
C LEU A 536 -1.48 2.59 -24.49
N GLU A 537 -2.29 2.60 -23.43
CA GLU A 537 -3.75 2.52 -23.55
C GLU A 537 -4.34 3.75 -24.22
N SER A 538 -3.75 4.94 -24.01
CA SER A 538 -4.16 6.14 -24.74
C SER A 538 -3.82 6.06 -26.24
N VAL A 539 -2.72 5.42 -26.62
CA VAL A 539 -2.34 5.23 -28.03
C VAL A 539 -3.19 4.15 -28.70
N LEU A 540 -3.53 3.06 -28.01
CA LEU A 540 -4.44 2.03 -28.54
C LEU A 540 -5.82 2.60 -28.85
N ASP A 541 -6.30 3.49 -27.99
CA ASP A 541 -7.58 4.17 -28.15
C ASP A 541 -7.59 5.08 -29.40
N ARG A 542 -6.54 5.89 -29.59
CA ARG A 542 -6.37 6.72 -30.81
C ARG A 542 -6.24 5.87 -32.06
N LEU A 543 -5.55 4.73 -31.98
CA LEU A 543 -5.39 3.80 -33.09
C LEU A 543 -6.74 3.18 -33.49
N ALA A 544 -7.56 2.78 -32.51
CA ALA A 544 -8.92 2.30 -32.76
C ALA A 544 -9.80 3.39 -33.41
N ASP A 545 -9.78 4.61 -32.87
CA ASP A 545 -10.52 5.77 -33.40
C ASP A 545 -10.12 6.06 -34.86
N LYS A 546 -8.82 6.05 -35.18
CA LYS A 546 -8.28 6.26 -36.54
C LYS A 546 -8.75 5.21 -37.54
N MET A 547 -9.01 3.99 -37.08
CA MET A 547 -9.54 2.91 -37.90
C MET A 547 -11.06 2.93 -38.02
N GLY A 548 -11.75 3.71 -37.18
CA GLY A 548 -13.19 3.64 -37.02
C GLY A 548 -13.66 2.32 -36.39
N LEU A 549 -12.82 1.69 -35.56
CA LEU A 549 -13.18 0.49 -34.80
C LEU A 549 -13.62 0.88 -33.38
N ASP A 550 -14.58 0.13 -32.84
CA ASP A 550 -14.95 0.25 -31.42
C ASP A 550 -13.73 -0.07 -30.53
N ARG A 551 -13.49 0.76 -29.51
CA ARG A 551 -12.29 0.68 -28.66
C ARG A 551 -12.25 -0.57 -27.78
N LEU A 552 -13.40 -1.10 -27.36
CA LEU A 552 -13.49 -2.37 -26.64
C LEU A 552 -13.29 -3.53 -27.61
N GLU A 553 -13.92 -3.49 -28.79
CA GLU A 553 -13.73 -4.50 -29.83
C GLU A 553 -12.26 -4.60 -30.28
N PHE A 554 -11.58 -3.47 -30.45
CA PHE A 554 -10.16 -3.42 -30.79
C PHE A 554 -9.30 -4.16 -29.76
N ARG A 555 -9.57 -3.98 -28.46
CA ARG A 555 -8.89 -4.69 -27.38
C ARG A 555 -9.23 -6.17 -27.37
N LEU A 556 -10.49 -6.55 -27.55
CA LEU A 556 -10.92 -7.95 -27.66
C LEU A 556 -10.23 -8.66 -28.84
N ASN A 557 -10.05 -7.96 -29.96
CA ASN A 557 -9.39 -8.50 -31.14
C ASN A 557 -7.88 -8.72 -30.92
N ASN A 558 -7.26 -8.04 -29.97
CA ASN A 558 -5.82 -8.13 -29.71
C ASN A 558 -5.46 -8.77 -28.37
N ALA A 559 -6.46 -9.11 -27.55
CA ALA A 559 -6.30 -9.75 -26.25
C ALA A 559 -5.40 -10.99 -26.34
N LEU A 560 -4.46 -11.11 -25.40
CA LEU A 560 -3.65 -12.30 -25.25
C LEU A 560 -4.54 -13.51 -24.89
N ASP A 561 -4.29 -14.64 -25.54
CA ASP A 561 -4.95 -15.92 -25.27
C ASP A 561 -3.93 -16.97 -24.78
N ASN A 562 -4.45 -18.06 -24.21
CA ASN A 562 -3.62 -19.22 -23.87
C ASN A 562 -2.88 -19.75 -25.11
N ASN A 563 -1.69 -20.30 -24.90
CA ASN A 563 -0.78 -20.81 -25.91
C ASN A 563 -0.23 -19.74 -26.87
N GLN A 564 -0.41 -18.46 -26.54
CA GLN A 564 0.28 -17.36 -27.22
C GLN A 564 1.46 -16.87 -26.39
N PRO A 565 2.58 -16.50 -27.05
CA PRO A 565 3.74 -15.95 -26.38
C PRO A 565 3.55 -14.46 -26.02
N THR A 566 3.96 -14.09 -24.81
CA THR A 566 4.07 -12.70 -24.32
C THR A 566 5.21 -11.93 -25.02
N GLY A 567 5.42 -10.66 -24.64
CA GLY A 567 6.57 -9.86 -25.07
C GLY A 567 7.93 -10.46 -24.70
N THR A 568 8.00 -11.28 -23.64
CA THR A 568 9.20 -12.02 -23.22
C THR A 568 9.30 -13.41 -23.84
N GLY A 569 8.38 -13.77 -24.73
CA GLY A 569 8.31 -15.11 -25.32
C GLY A 569 7.71 -16.18 -24.40
N GLN A 570 7.36 -15.84 -23.16
CA GLN A 570 6.71 -16.76 -22.22
C GLN A 570 5.34 -17.21 -22.74
N VAL A 571 5.03 -18.51 -22.63
CA VAL A 571 3.76 -19.09 -23.07
C VAL A 571 3.05 -19.74 -21.89
N PHE A 572 1.78 -19.40 -21.68
CA PHE A 572 0.91 -20.02 -20.70
C PHE A 572 -0.09 -20.96 -21.38
N SER A 573 -0.20 -22.20 -20.90
CA SER A 573 -1.20 -23.15 -21.41
C SER A 573 -2.62 -22.88 -20.89
N SER A 574 -2.72 -22.17 -19.76
CA SER A 574 -3.98 -21.81 -19.09
C SER A 574 -3.80 -20.55 -18.23
N GLY A 575 -4.90 -20.00 -17.73
CA GLY A 575 -4.88 -18.89 -16.78
C GLY A 575 -4.75 -17.49 -17.39
N VAL A 576 -4.76 -17.33 -18.72
CA VAL A 576 -4.83 -16.00 -19.35
C VAL A 576 -6.28 -15.51 -19.37
N GLY A 577 -6.61 -14.51 -18.54
CA GLY A 577 -8.02 -14.09 -18.30
C GLY A 577 -8.43 -12.72 -18.84
N ILE A 578 -7.56 -12.03 -19.59
CA ILE A 578 -7.87 -10.67 -20.07
C ILE A 578 -9.10 -10.61 -20.99
N ARG A 579 -9.28 -11.60 -21.88
CA ARG A 579 -10.44 -11.67 -22.76
C ARG A 579 -11.74 -11.73 -21.96
N SER A 580 -11.78 -12.56 -20.91
CA SER A 580 -12.93 -12.69 -20.02
C SER A 580 -13.21 -11.39 -19.25
N CYS A 581 -12.17 -10.67 -18.84
CA CYS A 581 -12.33 -9.35 -18.21
C CYS A 581 -12.98 -8.34 -19.17
N LEU A 582 -12.50 -8.24 -20.41
CA LEU A 582 -13.06 -7.34 -21.42
C LEU A 582 -14.52 -7.70 -21.75
N GLN A 583 -14.83 -8.98 -21.89
CA GLN A 583 -16.20 -9.45 -22.15
C GLN A 583 -17.17 -9.11 -21.01
N ALA A 584 -16.70 -9.17 -19.76
CA ALA A 584 -17.51 -8.80 -18.60
C ALA A 584 -17.91 -7.30 -18.60
N LEU A 585 -17.13 -6.43 -19.25
CA LEU A 585 -17.42 -5.00 -19.36
C LEU A 585 -18.38 -4.65 -20.51
N GLN A 586 -18.63 -5.55 -21.45
CA GLN A 586 -19.45 -5.27 -22.65
C GLN A 586 -20.83 -4.67 -22.33
N PRO A 587 -21.62 -5.19 -21.37
CA PRO A 587 -22.94 -4.62 -21.08
C PRO A 587 -22.86 -3.17 -20.57
N ALA A 588 -21.88 -2.88 -19.71
CA ALA A 588 -21.65 -1.54 -19.18
C ALA A 588 -21.13 -0.59 -20.28
N TRP A 589 -20.26 -1.08 -21.17
CA TRP A 589 -19.76 -0.33 -22.33
C TRP A 589 -20.88 0.11 -23.27
N ASP A 590 -21.76 -0.81 -23.66
CA ASP A 590 -22.88 -0.52 -24.56
C ASP A 590 -23.85 0.50 -23.94
N THR A 591 -24.10 0.37 -22.63
CA THR A 591 -24.94 1.28 -21.85
C THR A 591 -24.32 2.68 -21.77
N ALA A 592 -23.04 2.77 -21.41
CA ALA A 592 -22.32 4.03 -21.29
C ALA A 592 -22.28 4.78 -22.62
N ARG A 593 -22.03 4.08 -23.73
CA ARG A 593 -22.05 4.66 -25.08
C ARG A 593 -23.39 5.32 -25.40
N GLN A 594 -24.49 4.59 -25.19
CA GLN A 594 -25.82 5.12 -25.46
C GLN A 594 -26.15 6.32 -24.57
N GLN A 595 -25.89 6.22 -23.26
CA GLN A 595 -26.22 7.29 -22.31
C GLN A 595 -25.38 8.55 -22.53
N CYS A 596 -24.09 8.40 -22.86
CA CYS A 596 -23.24 9.53 -23.17
C CYS A 596 -23.69 10.25 -24.44
N GLU A 597 -24.05 9.53 -25.51
CA GLU A 597 -24.58 10.11 -26.75
C GLU A 597 -25.89 10.87 -26.50
N GLU A 598 -26.85 10.25 -25.82
CA GLU A 598 -28.14 10.86 -25.47
C GLU A 598 -27.97 12.13 -24.62
N PHE A 599 -27.08 12.09 -23.61
CA PHE A 599 -26.80 13.25 -22.76
C PHE A 599 -26.13 14.38 -23.54
N ASN A 600 -25.12 14.07 -24.34
CA ASN A 600 -24.32 15.03 -25.10
C ASN A 600 -25.10 15.71 -26.23
N ASN A 601 -26.13 15.06 -26.77
CA ASN A 601 -27.04 15.66 -27.77
C ASN A 601 -27.93 16.77 -27.18
N ASN A 602 -28.14 16.76 -25.85
CA ASN A 602 -29.01 17.70 -25.16
C ASN A 602 -28.26 18.69 -24.25
N ASN A 603 -26.92 18.58 -24.15
CA ASN A 603 -26.11 19.42 -23.27
C ASN A 603 -24.91 20.03 -24.01
N SER A 604 -24.77 21.35 -23.88
CA SER A 604 -23.70 22.11 -24.55
C SER A 604 -22.51 22.44 -23.64
N ARG A 605 -22.71 22.56 -22.32
CA ARG A 605 -21.65 22.85 -21.33
C ARG A 605 -21.09 21.60 -20.66
N TYR A 606 -21.97 20.72 -20.20
CA TYR A 606 -21.57 19.46 -19.61
C TYR A 606 -21.46 18.40 -20.69
N ARG A 607 -20.33 17.70 -20.74
CA ARG A 607 -20.08 16.63 -21.70
C ARG A 607 -19.77 15.35 -20.95
N LYS A 608 -20.53 14.30 -21.23
CA LYS A 608 -20.22 12.95 -20.74
C LYS A 608 -19.27 12.25 -21.68
N GLY A 609 -18.41 11.42 -21.11
CA GLY A 609 -17.53 10.55 -21.87
C GLY A 609 -17.28 9.26 -21.11
N TYR A 610 -16.86 8.26 -21.86
CA TYR A 610 -16.58 6.94 -21.31
C TYR A 610 -15.27 6.40 -21.91
N GLY A 611 -14.51 5.66 -21.10
CA GLY A 611 -13.16 5.26 -21.44
C GLY A 611 -12.83 3.91 -20.82
N ILE A 612 -12.08 3.10 -21.58
CA ILE A 612 -11.66 1.76 -21.17
C ILE A 612 -10.13 1.68 -21.16
N ALA A 613 -9.60 0.90 -20.23
CA ALA A 613 -8.21 0.49 -20.23
C ALA A 613 -8.01 -0.89 -19.61
N THR A 614 -6.90 -1.53 -19.96
CA THR A 614 -6.55 -2.88 -19.50
C THR A 614 -5.28 -2.91 -18.67
N CYS A 615 -5.08 -4.02 -17.97
CA CYS A 615 -3.87 -4.27 -17.22
C CYS A 615 -3.55 -5.76 -17.11
N TRP A 616 -2.28 -6.01 -16.84
CA TRP A 616 -1.78 -7.25 -16.27
C TRP A 616 -0.64 -6.95 -15.32
N TYR A 617 -0.37 -7.89 -14.41
CA TYR A 617 0.76 -7.76 -13.49
C TYR A 617 1.24 -9.10 -12.99
N GLY A 618 2.56 -9.30 -12.99
CA GLY A 618 3.18 -10.54 -12.51
C GLY A 618 2.92 -10.79 -11.02
N CYS A 619 2.57 -12.03 -10.67
CA CYS A 619 2.38 -12.45 -9.28
C CYS A 619 3.72 -12.93 -8.69
N GLY A 620 4.53 -12.01 -8.18
CA GLY A 620 5.80 -12.33 -7.54
C GLY A 620 7.00 -11.46 -7.96
N ASN A 621 8.19 -11.83 -7.48
CA ASN A 621 9.43 -11.20 -7.94
C ASN A 621 9.66 -11.48 -9.43
N THR A 622 10.24 -10.51 -10.13
CA THR A 622 10.49 -10.57 -11.57
C THR A 622 11.76 -11.37 -11.85
N SER A 623 11.66 -12.55 -12.46
CA SER A 623 12.82 -13.38 -12.87
C SER A 623 13.81 -13.70 -11.74
N LEU A 624 13.32 -13.71 -10.50
CA LEU A 624 14.12 -13.94 -9.30
C LEU A 624 13.39 -14.92 -8.39
N ALA A 625 14.17 -15.66 -7.59
CA ALA A 625 13.64 -16.49 -6.52
C ALA A 625 12.70 -15.66 -5.63
N ASN A 626 11.62 -16.31 -5.22
CA ASN A 626 10.52 -15.68 -4.53
C ASN A 626 9.91 -16.58 -3.45
N PRO A 627 10.71 -17.23 -2.58
CA PRO A 627 10.22 -18.24 -1.66
C PRO A 627 9.30 -17.65 -0.58
N SER A 628 8.40 -18.48 -0.07
CA SER A 628 7.67 -18.25 1.16
C SER A 628 7.60 -19.54 1.96
N THR A 629 7.85 -19.46 3.27
CA THR A 629 7.76 -20.60 4.19
C THR A 629 6.58 -20.42 5.14
N MET A 630 5.83 -21.49 5.42
CA MET A 630 4.78 -21.52 6.45
C MET A 630 4.99 -22.68 7.40
N LYS A 631 4.61 -22.50 8.66
CA LYS A 631 4.59 -23.56 9.67
C LYS A 631 3.18 -23.69 10.24
N LEU A 632 2.60 -24.89 10.17
CA LEU A 632 1.30 -25.22 10.75
C LEU A 632 1.47 -26.37 11.72
N ALA A 633 0.91 -26.25 12.93
CA ALA A 633 1.13 -27.20 13.99
C ALA A 633 -0.11 -27.43 14.86
N ILE A 634 -0.14 -28.55 15.59
CA ILE A 634 -1.14 -28.87 16.60
C ILE A 634 -0.42 -29.05 17.94
N SER A 635 -0.85 -28.32 18.97
CA SER A 635 -0.27 -28.42 20.31
C SER A 635 -0.85 -29.57 21.13
N ARG A 636 -0.23 -29.89 22.27
CA ARG A 636 -0.74 -30.89 23.25
C ARG A 636 -2.15 -30.57 23.77
N CYS A 637 -2.54 -29.29 23.82
CA CYS A 637 -3.88 -28.89 24.26
C CYS A 637 -4.87 -28.76 23.09
N GLY A 638 -4.48 -29.14 21.88
CA GLY A 638 -5.36 -29.10 20.70
C GLY A 638 -5.47 -27.73 20.04
N LYS A 639 -4.56 -26.79 20.31
CA LYS A 639 -4.51 -25.55 19.54
C LYS A 639 -3.90 -25.83 18.18
N ILE A 640 -4.61 -25.45 17.11
CA ILE A 640 -4.07 -25.45 15.75
C ILE A 640 -3.42 -24.09 15.54
N VAL A 641 -2.10 -24.05 15.33
CA VAL A 641 -1.32 -22.83 15.28
C VAL A 641 -0.71 -22.66 13.89
N LEU A 642 -1.05 -21.55 13.23
CA LEU A 642 -0.47 -21.16 11.94
C LEU A 642 0.52 -20.02 12.17
N HIS A 643 1.80 -20.30 11.96
CA HIS A 643 2.88 -19.33 11.94
C HIS A 643 2.99 -18.76 10.53
N GLN A 644 2.66 -17.48 10.41
CA GLN A 644 2.45 -16.78 9.16
C GLN A 644 3.31 -15.50 9.17
N GLY A 645 4.38 -15.48 8.37
CA GLY A 645 5.33 -14.35 8.34
C GLY A 645 5.01 -13.23 7.33
N ALA A 646 3.95 -13.36 6.55
CA ALA A 646 3.50 -12.33 5.60
C ALA A 646 2.82 -11.20 6.35
N ILE A 647 3.32 -9.98 6.16
CA ILE A 647 2.81 -8.82 6.88
C ILE A 647 1.51 -8.34 6.24
N ASP A 648 0.46 -8.18 7.06
CA ASP A 648 -0.80 -7.57 6.67
C ASP A 648 -0.73 -6.05 6.86
N LEU A 649 -0.83 -5.32 5.75
CA LEU A 649 -0.82 -3.86 5.68
C LEU A 649 -2.25 -3.30 5.65
N GLY A 650 -3.24 -4.16 5.85
CA GLY A 650 -4.64 -3.91 5.60
C GLY A 650 -5.19 -4.65 4.37
N GLN A 651 -4.37 -5.29 3.54
CA GLN A 651 -4.84 -5.99 2.34
C GLN A 651 -5.55 -7.32 2.64
N GLY A 652 -5.36 -7.93 3.82
CA GLY A 652 -6.10 -9.13 4.25
C GLY A 652 -5.36 -10.45 4.16
N ALA A 653 -4.03 -10.42 4.13
CA ALA A 653 -3.20 -11.64 4.13
C ALA A 653 -3.48 -12.54 5.34
N SER A 654 -3.69 -11.97 6.53
CA SER A 654 -3.97 -12.75 7.75
C SER A 654 -5.26 -13.57 7.63
N THR A 655 -6.26 -13.06 6.90
CA THR A 655 -7.54 -13.75 6.70
C THR A 655 -7.45 -14.76 5.57
N VAL A 656 -6.93 -14.36 4.41
CA VAL A 656 -6.85 -15.21 3.20
C VAL A 656 -5.95 -16.42 3.41
N VAL A 657 -4.79 -16.25 4.06
CA VAL A 657 -3.86 -17.37 4.29
C VAL A 657 -4.45 -18.35 5.32
N ALA A 658 -5.18 -17.84 6.32
CA ALA A 658 -5.89 -18.68 7.29
C ALA A 658 -7.03 -19.49 6.64
N GLN A 659 -7.83 -18.87 5.75
CA GLN A 659 -8.87 -19.58 5.00
C GLN A 659 -8.28 -20.73 4.18
N ILE A 660 -7.16 -20.50 3.49
CA ILE A 660 -6.46 -21.53 2.71
C ILE A 660 -5.98 -22.66 3.61
N ALA A 661 -5.32 -22.34 4.74
CA ALA A 661 -4.82 -23.35 5.67
C ALA A 661 -5.95 -24.17 6.29
N ALA A 662 -7.04 -23.52 6.72
CA ALA A 662 -8.17 -24.16 7.38
C ALA A 662 -8.90 -25.15 6.46
N ASP A 663 -9.24 -24.72 5.24
CA ASP A 663 -9.94 -25.59 4.27
C ASP A 663 -9.05 -26.74 3.79
N THR A 664 -7.74 -26.51 3.65
CA THR A 664 -6.82 -27.58 3.26
C THR A 664 -6.63 -28.61 4.38
N LEU A 665 -6.57 -28.16 5.64
CA LEU A 665 -6.50 -29.04 6.80
C LEU A 665 -7.84 -29.76 7.05
N GLY A 666 -8.96 -29.15 6.68
CA GLY A 666 -10.32 -29.66 6.88
C GLY A 666 -10.91 -29.29 8.24
N VAL A 667 -10.64 -28.07 8.72
CA VAL A 667 -11.11 -27.52 10.00
C VAL A 667 -11.81 -26.18 9.78
N ALA A 668 -12.53 -25.68 10.78
CA ALA A 668 -13.13 -24.35 10.68
C ALA A 668 -12.05 -23.27 10.83
N VAL A 669 -12.17 -22.17 10.08
CA VAL A 669 -11.18 -21.08 10.11
C VAL A 669 -11.01 -20.47 11.52
N GLY A 670 -12.09 -20.42 12.31
CA GLY A 670 -12.07 -19.96 13.69
C GLY A 670 -11.30 -20.86 14.67
N GLU A 671 -10.93 -22.08 14.26
CA GLU A 671 -10.07 -22.97 15.07
C GLU A 671 -8.57 -22.69 14.86
N ILE A 672 -8.20 -21.90 13.85
CA ILE A 672 -6.81 -21.51 13.58
C ILE A 672 -6.39 -20.36 14.49
N HIS A 673 -5.38 -20.61 15.31
CA HIS A 673 -4.67 -19.58 16.05
C HIS A 673 -3.51 -19.03 15.21
N LEU A 674 -3.60 -17.75 14.82
CA LEU A 674 -2.59 -17.10 14.01
C LEU A 674 -1.47 -16.52 14.88
N LEU A 675 -0.22 -16.86 14.53
CA LEU A 675 0.97 -16.15 14.98
C LEU A 675 1.53 -15.39 13.78
N GLY A 676 1.60 -14.07 13.90
CA GLY A 676 2.06 -13.18 12.84
C GLY A 676 3.58 -13.17 12.67
N ALA A 677 4.08 -12.19 11.93
CA ALA A 677 5.51 -12.01 11.70
C ALA A 677 6.26 -11.71 13.01
N ASP A 678 7.22 -12.57 13.34
CA ASP A 678 8.23 -12.38 14.38
C ASP A 678 9.42 -13.23 13.97
N THR A 679 10.54 -12.60 13.64
CA THR A 679 11.69 -13.28 13.03
C THR A 679 12.35 -14.33 13.92
N ALA A 680 11.97 -14.42 15.19
CA ALA A 680 12.46 -15.45 16.11
C ALA A 680 11.64 -16.75 16.10
N ILE A 681 10.35 -16.71 15.75
CA ILE A 681 9.44 -17.87 15.92
C ILE A 681 8.66 -18.23 14.65
N THR A 682 8.52 -17.28 13.72
CA THR A 682 7.77 -17.41 12.48
C THR A 682 8.72 -17.48 11.29
N PRO A 683 8.61 -18.49 10.42
CA PRO A 683 9.42 -18.56 9.20
C PRO A 683 9.22 -17.35 8.28
N ASP A 684 10.24 -17.03 7.49
CA ASP A 684 10.14 -15.92 6.53
C ASP A 684 9.16 -16.27 5.40
N ALA A 685 8.19 -15.36 5.22
CA ALA A 685 7.24 -15.43 4.13
C ALA A 685 7.62 -14.51 2.97
N GLY A 686 8.72 -13.76 3.06
CA GLY A 686 9.12 -12.73 2.13
C GLY A 686 8.30 -11.44 2.26
N LYS A 687 8.75 -10.40 1.56
CA LYS A 687 8.16 -9.06 1.57
C LYS A 687 6.70 -9.01 1.09
N THR A 688 5.87 -8.14 1.68
CA THR A 688 4.53 -7.85 1.17
C THR A 688 4.60 -6.84 0.02
N SER A 689 4.80 -7.34 -1.20
CA SER A 689 4.84 -6.58 -2.46
C SER A 689 4.55 -7.49 -3.67
N ALA A 690 4.50 -6.96 -4.89
CA ALA A 690 4.44 -7.76 -6.12
C ALA A 690 3.23 -8.74 -6.17
N SER A 691 2.15 -8.36 -5.49
CA SER A 691 0.87 -9.09 -5.43
C SER A 691 1.03 -10.55 -4.99
N ARG A 692 2.10 -10.85 -4.25
CA ARG A 692 2.54 -12.23 -4.07
C ARG A 692 1.86 -12.99 -2.94
N GLN A 693 1.34 -12.33 -1.90
CA GLN A 693 1.02 -13.05 -0.66
C GLN A 693 -0.09 -14.08 -0.81
N THR A 694 -1.20 -13.77 -1.48
CA THR A 694 -2.25 -14.77 -1.77
C THR A 694 -1.72 -15.93 -2.62
N PHE A 695 -0.86 -15.62 -3.58
CA PHE A 695 -0.33 -16.60 -4.53
C PHE A 695 0.75 -17.49 -3.89
N VAL A 696 1.84 -16.91 -3.44
CA VAL A 696 3.03 -17.62 -2.94
C VAL A 696 2.85 -18.08 -1.50
N SER A 697 2.56 -17.16 -0.59
CA SER A 697 2.39 -17.46 0.83
C SER A 697 1.12 -18.29 1.07
N GLY A 698 0.07 -18.05 0.30
CA GLY A 698 -1.11 -18.92 0.26
C GLY A 698 -0.76 -20.34 -0.23
N LYS A 699 0.06 -20.51 -1.27
CA LYS A 699 0.51 -21.84 -1.71
C LYS A 699 1.37 -22.54 -0.67
N ALA A 700 2.29 -21.82 -0.01
CA ALA A 700 3.08 -22.38 1.09
C ALA A 700 2.19 -22.84 2.26
N ALA A 701 1.14 -22.08 2.61
CA ALA A 701 0.17 -22.47 3.63
C ALA A 701 -0.66 -23.69 3.20
N TYR A 702 -1.09 -23.75 1.93
CA TYR A 702 -1.74 -24.92 1.35
C TYR A 702 -0.86 -26.17 1.48
N LEU A 703 0.43 -26.07 1.13
CA LEU A 703 1.36 -27.19 1.22
C LEU A 703 1.57 -27.64 2.68
N ALA A 704 1.81 -26.70 3.60
CA ALA A 704 1.99 -27.00 5.02
C ALA A 704 0.74 -27.65 5.63
N ALA A 705 -0.45 -27.12 5.32
CA ALA A 705 -1.72 -27.67 5.79
C ALA A 705 -2.00 -29.06 5.23
N ARG A 706 -1.69 -29.30 3.95
CA ARG A 706 -1.83 -30.61 3.32
C ARG A 706 -0.90 -31.64 3.96
N LEU A 707 0.36 -31.28 4.20
CA LEU A 707 1.32 -32.16 4.88
C LEU A 707 0.85 -32.47 6.31
N LEU A 708 0.43 -31.46 7.08
CA LEU A 708 -0.07 -31.67 8.44
C LEU A 708 -1.27 -32.61 8.47
N ARG A 709 -2.21 -32.42 7.54
CA ARG A 709 -3.36 -33.32 7.36
C ARG A 709 -2.91 -34.76 7.09
N GLN A 710 -1.96 -34.95 6.17
CA GLN A 710 -1.42 -36.28 5.86
C GLN A 710 -0.73 -36.94 7.06
N LEU A 711 0.03 -36.19 7.85
CA LEU A 711 0.65 -36.69 9.08
C LEU A 711 -0.40 -37.20 10.06
N VAL A 712 -1.47 -36.42 10.29
CA VAL A 712 -2.59 -36.80 11.16
C VAL A 712 -3.32 -38.03 10.65
N LEU A 713 -3.66 -38.09 9.36
CA LEU A 713 -4.42 -39.20 8.78
C LEU A 713 -3.62 -40.51 8.78
N ARG A 714 -2.30 -40.42 8.52
CA ARG A 714 -1.40 -41.58 8.51
C ARG A 714 -1.31 -42.27 9.88
N GLU A 715 -1.40 -41.53 10.97
CA GLU A 715 -1.38 -42.10 12.34
C GLU A 715 -2.49 -43.13 12.57
N VAL A 716 -3.63 -42.96 11.90
CA VAL A 716 -4.81 -43.82 12.07
C VAL A 716 -5.17 -44.59 10.80
N ASN A 717 -4.35 -44.47 9.75
CA ASN A 717 -4.61 -45.02 8.41
C ASN A 717 -5.97 -44.61 7.82
N ALA A 718 -6.39 -43.36 8.04
CA ALA A 718 -7.63 -42.81 7.50
C ALA A 718 -7.45 -42.28 6.07
N SER A 719 -8.55 -42.23 5.32
CA SER A 719 -8.60 -41.69 3.96
C SER A 719 -8.53 -40.15 3.92
N ASP A 720 -8.19 -39.59 2.75
CA ASP A 720 -8.19 -38.14 2.52
C ASP A 720 -9.58 -37.50 2.70
N ALA A 721 -10.66 -38.29 2.66
CA ALA A 721 -12.03 -37.82 2.87
C ALA A 721 -12.42 -37.70 4.36
N ALA A 722 -11.55 -38.10 5.28
CA ALA A 722 -11.87 -38.11 6.71
C ALA A 722 -12.12 -36.71 7.28
N LEU A 723 -13.05 -36.60 8.23
CA LEU A 723 -13.35 -35.34 8.91
C LEU A 723 -12.49 -35.23 10.17
N LEU A 724 -11.90 -34.05 10.38
CA LEU A 724 -11.09 -33.75 11.56
C LEU A 724 -11.85 -32.81 12.48
N ALA A 725 -11.79 -33.06 13.79
CA ALA A 725 -12.28 -32.14 14.81
C ALA A 725 -11.36 -32.16 16.02
N VAL A 726 -10.99 -30.99 16.53
CA VAL A 726 -10.17 -30.88 17.74
C VAL A 726 -10.99 -30.26 18.85
N LYS A 727 -11.15 -30.97 19.96
CA LYS A 727 -11.90 -30.49 21.11
C LYS A 727 -11.27 -30.98 22.41
N ASP A 728 -11.08 -30.08 23.37
CA ASP A 728 -10.59 -30.39 24.72
C ASP A 728 -9.28 -31.24 24.73
N GLY A 729 -8.33 -30.91 23.85
CA GLY A 729 -7.06 -31.64 23.71
C GLY A 729 -7.18 -33.02 23.04
N VAL A 730 -8.33 -33.32 22.43
CA VAL A 730 -8.61 -34.56 21.73
C VAL A 730 -8.87 -34.29 20.25
N LEU A 731 -8.10 -34.95 19.38
CA LEU A 731 -8.29 -34.93 17.93
C LEU A 731 -9.13 -36.16 17.53
N SER A 732 -10.35 -35.90 17.05
CA SER A 732 -11.24 -36.92 16.48
C SER A 732 -11.08 -36.95 14.96
N ILE A 733 -10.92 -38.15 14.41
CA ILE A 733 -10.88 -38.41 12.96
C ILE A 733 -12.03 -39.34 12.62
N GLU A 734 -12.94 -38.90 11.76
CA GLU A 734 -14.07 -39.70 11.29
C GLU A 734 -13.88 -40.09 9.82
N ASP A 735 -13.78 -41.38 9.54
CA ASP A 735 -13.57 -41.93 8.21
C ASP A 735 -14.48 -43.14 7.99
N ASN A 736 -15.30 -43.14 6.95
CA ASN A 736 -16.19 -44.26 6.60
C ASN A 736 -17.03 -44.82 7.77
N ASN A 737 -17.62 -43.94 8.60
CA ASN A 737 -18.35 -44.26 9.84
C ASN A 737 -17.50 -44.89 10.96
N GLN A 738 -16.17 -44.90 10.84
CA GLN A 738 -15.25 -45.24 11.91
C GLN A 738 -14.73 -43.96 12.56
N ARG A 739 -14.70 -43.95 13.89
CA ARG A 739 -14.19 -42.82 14.67
C ARG A 739 -12.89 -43.22 15.36
N HIS A 740 -11.81 -42.54 15.00
CA HIS A 740 -10.53 -42.61 15.68
C HIS A 740 -10.38 -41.41 16.61
N VAL A 741 -9.69 -41.62 17.74
CA VAL A 741 -9.52 -40.61 18.77
C VAL A 741 -8.06 -40.59 19.20
N LEU A 742 -7.42 -39.44 19.07
CA LEU A 742 -6.06 -39.19 19.52
C LEU A 742 -6.08 -38.21 20.68
N LYS A 743 -5.57 -38.64 21.85
CA LYS A 743 -5.35 -37.74 22.97
C LYS A 743 -4.00 -37.05 22.80
N LEU A 744 -4.03 -35.74 22.53
CA LEU A 744 -2.83 -34.99 22.17
C LEU A 744 -1.91 -34.80 23.38
N ALA A 745 -2.45 -34.77 24.60
CA ALA A 745 -1.68 -34.67 25.84
C ALA A 745 -0.81 -35.91 26.14
N GLU A 746 -1.16 -37.07 25.56
CA GLU A 746 -0.40 -38.33 25.73
C GLU A 746 0.71 -38.50 24.68
N ARG A 747 0.90 -37.49 23.80
CA ARG A 747 1.91 -37.52 22.74
C ARG A 747 3.12 -36.67 23.13
N GLU A 748 4.30 -37.16 22.73
CA GLU A 748 5.56 -36.45 22.88
C GLU A 748 5.57 -35.22 21.95
N PRO A 749 5.78 -34.01 22.49
CA PRO A 749 5.91 -32.81 21.67
C PRO A 749 7.33 -32.65 21.11
N ASP A 750 7.48 -31.83 20.08
CA ASP A 750 8.76 -31.28 19.65
C ASP A 750 9.29 -30.21 20.63
N GLU A 751 10.45 -29.62 20.31
CA GLU A 751 11.11 -28.59 21.12
C GLU A 751 10.26 -27.32 21.30
N GLU A 752 9.33 -27.06 20.37
CA GLU A 752 8.40 -25.93 20.42
C GLU A 752 7.08 -26.27 21.13
N GLY A 753 6.88 -27.52 21.55
CA GLY A 753 5.69 -27.97 22.28
C GLY A 753 4.56 -28.52 21.40
N TYR A 754 4.79 -28.75 20.11
CA TYR A 754 3.82 -29.27 19.15
C TYR A 754 3.88 -30.79 19.00
N VAL A 755 2.73 -31.44 18.86
CA VAL A 755 2.63 -32.91 18.68
C VAL A 755 2.49 -33.31 17.21
N PHE A 756 2.05 -32.38 16.37
CA PHE A 756 2.14 -32.47 14.92
C PHE A 756 2.63 -31.12 14.40
N CYS A 757 3.60 -31.12 13.50
CA CYS A 757 4.16 -29.91 12.92
C CYS A 757 4.51 -30.17 11.45
N ALA A 758 4.14 -29.25 10.58
CA ALA A 758 4.48 -29.27 9.17
C ALA A 758 5.04 -27.90 8.77
N ILE A 759 6.18 -27.91 8.09
CA ILE A 759 6.85 -26.71 7.58
C ILE A 759 7.08 -26.93 6.09
N GLU A 760 6.55 -26.05 5.27
CA GLU A 760 6.66 -26.15 3.81
C GLU A 760 7.05 -24.80 3.21
N THR A 761 7.82 -24.88 2.13
CA THR A 761 8.26 -23.72 1.34
C THR A 761 7.70 -23.83 -0.07
N TYR A 762 7.20 -22.73 -0.61
CA TYR A 762 6.89 -22.61 -2.03
C TYR A 762 7.68 -21.48 -2.66
N ASP A 763 8.37 -21.79 -3.76
CA ASP A 763 9.03 -20.84 -4.63
C ASP A 763 8.43 -21.00 -6.04
N PRO A 764 7.75 -19.98 -6.60
CA PRO A 764 7.13 -20.07 -7.92
C PRO A 764 8.16 -20.33 -9.03
N PRO A 765 7.83 -21.17 -10.04
CA PRO A 765 8.75 -21.44 -11.14
C PRO A 765 8.96 -20.17 -12.00
N THR A 766 10.18 -19.67 -12.04
CA THR A 766 10.61 -18.55 -12.90
C THR A 766 11.98 -18.84 -13.53
N SER A 767 12.35 -18.10 -14.57
CA SER A 767 13.68 -18.15 -15.16
C SER A 767 14.27 -16.75 -15.29
N GLU A 768 15.60 -16.68 -15.31
CA GLU A 768 16.32 -15.49 -15.75
C GLU A 768 15.92 -15.14 -17.19
N LEU A 769 16.10 -13.87 -17.54
CA LEU A 769 15.89 -13.37 -18.90
C LEU A 769 17.23 -13.33 -19.64
N ASP A 770 17.21 -13.62 -20.95
CA ASP A 770 18.37 -13.46 -21.81
C ASP A 770 18.69 -11.98 -22.11
N GLU A 771 19.72 -11.74 -22.92
CA GLU A 771 20.16 -10.38 -23.32
C GLU A 771 19.07 -9.55 -24.02
N ASN A 772 18.06 -10.20 -24.60
CA ASN A 772 16.90 -9.57 -25.25
C ASN A 772 15.68 -9.54 -24.33
N GLY A 773 15.84 -9.84 -23.04
CA GLY A 773 14.74 -9.87 -22.07
C GLY A 773 13.74 -11.01 -22.30
N GLN A 774 14.13 -12.08 -23.01
CA GLN A 774 13.27 -13.24 -23.26
C GLN A 774 13.44 -14.31 -22.17
N GLY A 775 12.34 -14.93 -21.76
CA GLY A 775 12.29 -15.91 -20.67
C GLY A 775 10.94 -15.94 -19.96
N ASN A 776 10.90 -16.63 -18.81
CA ASN A 776 9.70 -16.84 -17.99
C ASN A 776 9.77 -16.04 -16.68
N PRO A 777 9.46 -14.73 -16.70
CA PRO A 777 9.65 -13.86 -15.53
C PRO A 777 8.70 -14.11 -14.36
N TYR A 778 7.56 -14.78 -14.57
CA TYR A 778 6.58 -15.07 -13.52
C TYR A 778 5.93 -16.43 -13.71
N ALA A 779 5.51 -17.07 -12.63
CA ALA A 779 4.67 -18.27 -12.72
C ALA A 779 3.26 -17.98 -13.27
N GLN A 780 2.72 -16.79 -12.97
CA GLN A 780 1.42 -16.33 -13.47
C GLN A 780 1.29 -14.80 -13.36
N TYR A 781 0.38 -14.22 -14.16
CA TYR A 781 -0.06 -12.83 -14.09
C TYR A 781 -1.52 -12.73 -13.59
N GLY A 782 -1.84 -11.65 -12.88
CA GLY A 782 -3.23 -11.20 -12.71
C GLY A 782 -3.63 -10.30 -13.88
N TYR A 783 -4.90 -10.31 -14.29
CA TYR A 783 -5.42 -9.55 -15.42
C TYR A 783 -6.61 -8.69 -15.01
N GLY A 784 -6.85 -7.58 -15.69
CA GLY A 784 -8.05 -6.81 -15.47
C GLY A 784 -8.29 -5.72 -16.51
N ALA A 785 -9.50 -5.16 -16.47
CA ALA A 785 -9.90 -4.01 -17.25
C ALA A 785 -10.85 -3.13 -16.43
N GLN A 786 -10.85 -1.83 -16.72
CA GLN A 786 -11.76 -0.87 -16.11
C GLN A 786 -12.41 0.00 -17.18
N LEU A 787 -13.69 0.29 -16.97
CA LEU A 787 -14.51 1.25 -17.70
C LEU A 787 -14.85 2.39 -16.75
N VAL A 788 -14.58 3.61 -17.18
CA VAL A 788 -14.93 4.84 -16.46
C VAL A 788 -15.97 5.61 -17.26
N GLU A 789 -16.99 6.09 -16.57
CA GLU A 789 -17.98 7.07 -17.04
C GLU A 789 -17.76 8.36 -16.26
N LEU A 790 -17.69 9.50 -16.96
CA LEU A 790 -17.48 10.80 -16.32
C LEU A 790 -18.23 11.93 -17.03
N THR A 791 -18.38 13.04 -16.32
CA THR A 791 -18.90 14.30 -16.82
C THR A 791 -17.83 15.39 -16.72
N VAL A 792 -17.58 16.11 -17.81
CA VAL A 792 -16.67 17.27 -17.87
C VAL A 792 -17.48 18.55 -18.00
N ASP A 793 -17.23 19.53 -17.12
CA ASP A 793 -17.64 20.91 -17.34
C ASP A 793 -16.63 21.59 -18.26
N ILE A 794 -16.97 21.76 -19.54
CA ILE A 794 -16.02 22.23 -20.55
C ILE A 794 -15.72 23.72 -20.47
N GLU A 795 -16.40 24.47 -19.58
CA GLU A 795 -16.07 25.86 -19.27
C GLU A 795 -15.03 25.98 -18.14
N LEU A 796 -14.96 24.98 -17.26
CA LEU A 796 -14.10 24.98 -16.07
C LEU A 796 -12.96 23.95 -16.13
N GLY A 797 -13.08 22.95 -17.01
CA GLY A 797 -12.20 21.78 -17.04
C GLY A 797 -12.39 20.82 -15.87
N SER A 798 -13.37 21.05 -14.98
CA SER A 798 -13.65 20.17 -13.85
C SER A 798 -14.29 18.86 -14.29
N VAL A 799 -13.89 17.77 -13.64
CA VAL A 799 -14.36 16.40 -13.92
C VAL A 799 -15.14 15.87 -12.72
N THR A 800 -16.29 15.25 -13.00
CA THR A 800 -17.03 14.42 -12.05
C THR A 800 -16.99 12.99 -12.53
N LEU A 801 -16.50 12.07 -11.71
CA LEU A 801 -16.54 10.64 -11.99
C LEU A 801 -17.92 10.11 -11.63
N ASP A 802 -18.64 9.60 -12.62
CA ASP A 802 -20.02 9.14 -12.43
C ASP A 802 -20.04 7.67 -11.96
N ARG A 803 -19.25 6.82 -12.63
CA ARG A 803 -19.18 5.39 -12.35
C ARG A 803 -17.83 4.79 -12.78
N LEU A 804 -17.34 3.81 -12.04
CA LEU A 804 -16.24 2.95 -12.43
C LEU A 804 -16.66 1.48 -12.37
N THR A 805 -16.75 0.84 -13.53
CA THR A 805 -17.00 -0.61 -13.66
C THR A 805 -15.68 -1.34 -13.88
N SER A 806 -15.38 -2.33 -13.05
CA SER A 806 -14.13 -3.07 -13.06
C SER A 806 -14.36 -4.54 -13.31
N ALA A 807 -13.44 -5.18 -14.05
CA ALA A 807 -13.39 -6.63 -14.21
C ALA A 807 -11.97 -7.11 -13.95
N HIS A 808 -11.79 -7.94 -12.92
CA HIS A 808 -10.49 -8.43 -12.50
C HIS A 808 -10.49 -9.95 -12.44
N ASP A 809 -9.55 -10.57 -13.15
CA ASP A 809 -9.28 -12.00 -13.08
C ASP A 809 -8.35 -12.30 -11.91
N VAL A 810 -8.94 -12.91 -10.88
CA VAL A 810 -8.28 -13.26 -9.64
C VAL A 810 -7.98 -14.76 -9.54
N GLY A 811 -8.19 -15.51 -10.63
CA GLY A 811 -8.30 -16.96 -10.53
C GLY A 811 -9.41 -17.32 -9.53
N ARG A 812 -9.13 -18.11 -8.52
CA ARG A 812 -10.07 -18.33 -7.41
C ARG A 812 -10.09 -17.16 -6.41
N ALA A 813 -11.23 -16.52 -6.23
CA ALA A 813 -11.46 -15.56 -5.17
C ALA A 813 -11.52 -16.26 -3.81
N ILE A 814 -10.43 -16.18 -3.03
CA ILE A 814 -10.39 -16.77 -1.69
C ILE A 814 -11.38 -16.07 -0.75
N ASN A 815 -11.44 -14.74 -0.81
CA ASN A 815 -12.39 -13.93 -0.06
C ASN A 815 -12.90 -12.78 -0.95
N PRO A 816 -14.11 -12.89 -1.53
CA PRO A 816 -14.67 -11.88 -2.43
C PRO A 816 -14.80 -10.49 -1.79
N LEU A 817 -15.10 -10.41 -0.48
CA LEU A 817 -15.24 -9.14 0.23
C LEU A 817 -13.93 -8.33 0.24
N LEU A 818 -12.80 -9.02 0.39
CA LEU A 818 -11.47 -8.41 0.41
C LEU A 818 -10.97 -8.07 -1.00
N VAL A 819 -11.36 -8.86 -2.00
CA VAL A 819 -11.11 -8.58 -3.43
C VAL A 819 -11.71 -7.23 -3.82
N GLU A 820 -13.00 -7.03 -3.54
CA GLU A 820 -13.71 -5.77 -3.80
C GLU A 820 -13.01 -4.57 -3.13
N GLY A 821 -12.66 -4.68 -1.84
CA GLY A 821 -11.99 -3.60 -1.13
C GLY A 821 -10.60 -3.26 -1.70
N GLN A 822 -9.87 -4.25 -2.21
CA GLN A 822 -8.60 -4.00 -2.91
C GLN A 822 -8.80 -3.28 -4.24
N ILE A 823 -9.86 -3.63 -4.98
CA ILE A 823 -10.24 -2.98 -6.23
C ILE A 823 -10.57 -1.50 -5.99
N GLU A 824 -11.48 -1.21 -5.06
CA GLU A 824 -11.91 0.16 -4.72
C GLU A 824 -10.73 1.03 -4.26
N GLY A 825 -9.90 0.51 -3.36
CA GLY A 825 -8.70 1.21 -2.89
C GLY A 825 -7.67 1.46 -3.98
N GLY A 826 -7.47 0.48 -4.87
CA GLY A 826 -6.54 0.62 -6.00
C GLY A 826 -7.01 1.64 -7.02
N ALA A 827 -8.30 1.58 -7.37
CA ALA A 827 -8.93 2.54 -8.27
C ALA A 827 -8.88 3.96 -7.69
N THR A 828 -9.12 4.14 -6.39
CA THR A 828 -9.03 5.45 -5.73
C THR A 828 -7.63 6.06 -5.84
N GLN A 829 -6.58 5.27 -5.64
CA GLN A 829 -5.20 5.73 -5.86
C GLN A 829 -4.93 6.06 -7.35
N GLY A 830 -5.53 5.31 -8.27
CA GLY A 830 -5.48 5.59 -9.71
C GLY A 830 -6.21 6.87 -10.13
N ILE A 831 -7.33 7.21 -9.47
CA ILE A 831 -8.04 8.49 -9.61
C ILE A 831 -7.12 9.63 -9.19
N GLY A 832 -6.43 9.47 -8.05
CA GLY A 832 -5.43 10.43 -7.57
C GLY A 832 -4.35 10.70 -8.62
N MET A 833 -3.70 9.64 -9.11
CA MET A 833 -2.70 9.73 -10.18
C MET A 833 -3.23 10.42 -11.44
N ALA A 834 -4.49 10.19 -11.81
CA ALA A 834 -5.09 10.75 -13.01
C ALA A 834 -5.39 12.25 -12.87
N LEU A 835 -5.92 12.70 -11.74
CA LEU A 835 -6.62 14.00 -11.64
C LEU A 835 -5.97 15.02 -10.70
N MET A 836 -5.19 14.61 -9.70
CA MET A 836 -4.80 15.55 -8.61
C MET A 836 -3.45 15.32 -7.93
N GLU A 837 -2.95 14.09 -7.86
CA GLU A 837 -1.77 13.78 -7.04
C GLU A 837 -0.47 14.17 -7.74
N GLU A 838 0.29 15.06 -7.10
CA GLU A 838 1.61 15.50 -7.56
C GLU A 838 2.46 15.91 -6.34
N PHE A 839 3.54 15.17 -6.09
CA PHE A 839 4.53 15.55 -5.10
C PHE A 839 5.61 16.39 -5.79
N VAL A 840 5.74 17.65 -5.38
CA VAL A 840 6.76 18.54 -5.93
C VAL A 840 7.98 18.54 -4.99
N PRO A 841 9.14 17.99 -5.41
CA PRO A 841 10.32 17.89 -4.55
C PRO A 841 10.72 19.25 -3.95
N GLY A 842 10.80 19.32 -2.63
CA GLY A 842 11.19 20.53 -1.92
C GLY A 842 10.06 21.53 -1.65
N VAL A 843 8.86 21.31 -2.23
CA VAL A 843 7.68 22.16 -2.05
C VAL A 843 6.59 21.44 -1.26
N SER A 844 6.19 20.24 -1.69
CA SER A 844 5.16 19.46 -0.99
C SER A 844 5.70 18.87 0.32
N GLU A 845 5.14 19.27 1.46
CA GLU A 845 5.63 18.88 2.78
C GLU A 845 4.55 18.27 3.70
N ASN A 846 3.26 18.44 3.43
CA ASN A 846 2.15 17.91 4.22
C ASN A 846 0.96 17.47 3.34
N LEU A 847 -0.20 17.22 3.96
CA LEU A 847 -1.42 16.80 3.24
C LEU A 847 -2.32 17.99 2.83
N HIS A 848 -2.06 19.20 3.33
CA HIS A 848 -2.74 20.40 2.87
C HIS A 848 -2.27 20.85 1.47
N ASP A 849 -0.98 20.66 1.17
CA ASP A 849 -0.31 21.02 -0.08
C ASP A 849 -0.07 19.82 -1.02
N TYR A 850 -0.50 18.62 -0.61
CA TYR A 850 -0.56 17.41 -1.44
C TYR A 850 -1.98 16.84 -1.43
N LEU A 851 -2.71 17.06 -2.52
CA LEU A 851 -4.09 16.64 -2.65
C LEU A 851 -4.19 15.13 -2.82
N ILE A 852 -5.09 14.51 -2.05
CA ILE A 852 -5.38 13.06 -2.09
C ILE A 852 -6.88 12.91 -2.32
N PRO A 853 -7.32 11.90 -3.09
CA PRO A 853 -8.74 11.60 -3.25
C PRO A 853 -9.46 11.47 -1.90
N THR A 854 -10.47 12.30 -1.73
CA THR A 854 -11.40 12.32 -0.61
C THR A 854 -12.63 11.46 -0.92
N ILE A 855 -13.54 11.35 0.05
CA ILE A 855 -14.83 10.68 -0.15
C ILE A 855 -15.69 11.33 -1.25
N GLY A 856 -15.48 12.61 -1.55
CA GLY A 856 -16.20 13.32 -2.60
C GLY A 856 -15.66 13.07 -4.01
N ASP A 857 -14.47 12.47 -4.13
CA ASP A 857 -13.79 12.25 -5.42
C ASP A 857 -14.02 10.84 -5.98
N VAL A 858 -14.61 9.93 -5.20
CA VAL A 858 -14.80 8.53 -5.59
C VAL A 858 -16.18 8.32 -6.24
N PRO A 859 -16.26 7.60 -7.37
CA PRO A 859 -17.52 7.31 -8.05
C PRO A 859 -18.25 6.11 -7.43
N GLU A 860 -19.43 5.80 -7.97
CA GLU A 860 -20.03 4.48 -7.80
C GLU A 860 -19.08 3.40 -8.36
N PHE A 861 -18.75 2.39 -7.56
CA PHE A 861 -17.98 1.23 -8.02
C PHE A 861 -18.88 0.05 -8.36
N VAL A 862 -18.61 -0.58 -9.49
CA VAL A 862 -19.21 -1.86 -9.89
C VAL A 862 -18.09 -2.87 -10.13
N HIS A 863 -18.20 -4.07 -9.56
CA HIS A 863 -17.14 -5.08 -9.57
C HIS A 863 -17.60 -6.37 -10.25
N HIS A 864 -16.80 -6.82 -11.22
CA HIS A 864 -16.87 -8.16 -11.79
C HIS A 864 -15.63 -8.95 -11.35
N ILE A 865 -15.85 -9.91 -10.45
CA ILE A 865 -14.82 -10.88 -10.06
C ILE A 865 -14.82 -11.99 -11.11
N VAL A 866 -13.79 -12.01 -11.94
CA VAL A 866 -13.60 -13.01 -12.98
C VAL A 866 -12.73 -14.14 -12.41
N GLU A 867 -13.17 -15.39 -12.58
CA GLU A 867 -12.43 -16.56 -12.08
C GLU A 867 -11.91 -17.42 -13.23
N VAL A 868 -10.73 -17.10 -13.78
CA VAL A 868 -10.01 -17.97 -14.73
C VAL A 868 -8.91 -18.70 -13.97
N PRO A 869 -9.10 -19.99 -13.60
CA PRO A 869 -8.22 -20.66 -12.66
C PRO A 869 -6.79 -20.77 -13.19
N ASP A 870 -5.85 -20.64 -12.26
CA ASP A 870 -4.43 -20.85 -12.46
C ASP A 870 -4.00 -22.27 -12.03
N ALA A 871 -2.93 -22.80 -12.62
CA ALA A 871 -2.40 -24.13 -12.28
C ALA A 871 -1.51 -24.14 -11.03
N GLU A 872 -0.86 -23.01 -10.72
CA GLU A 872 0.18 -22.91 -9.68
C GLU A 872 -0.39 -22.44 -8.34
N GLY A 873 -1.28 -21.45 -8.36
CA GLY A 873 -1.86 -20.83 -7.17
C GLY A 873 -2.69 -21.79 -6.29
N PRO A 874 -2.83 -21.48 -4.99
CA PRO A 874 -3.66 -22.28 -4.09
C PRO A 874 -5.12 -22.22 -4.55
N TYR A 875 -5.73 -23.38 -4.80
CA TYR A 875 -7.08 -23.49 -5.38
C TYR A 875 -7.24 -22.75 -6.73
N GLY A 876 -6.14 -22.44 -7.42
CA GLY A 876 -6.12 -21.66 -8.65
C GLY A 876 -6.26 -20.14 -8.46
N ALA A 877 -6.03 -19.62 -7.25
CA ALA A 877 -6.02 -18.18 -6.95
C ALA A 877 -4.80 -17.45 -7.53
N LYS A 878 -4.97 -16.16 -7.84
CA LYS A 878 -3.93 -15.24 -8.32
C LYS A 878 -3.70 -14.08 -7.34
N GLY A 879 -2.62 -13.35 -7.54
CA GLY A 879 -2.35 -12.09 -6.84
C GLY A 879 -3.20 -10.93 -7.38
N LEU A 880 -3.76 -10.11 -6.49
CA LEU A 880 -4.62 -8.97 -6.88
C LEU A 880 -4.01 -7.58 -6.61
N GLY A 881 -3.19 -7.49 -5.57
CA GLY A 881 -2.84 -6.23 -4.91
C GLY A 881 -2.58 -5.05 -5.84
N GLU A 882 -1.74 -5.17 -6.86
CA GLU A 882 -1.26 -4.00 -7.61
C GLU A 882 -2.00 -3.69 -8.91
N HIS A 883 -2.53 -4.71 -9.58
CA HIS A 883 -3.04 -4.51 -10.94
C HIS A 883 -4.38 -3.76 -10.98
N VAL A 884 -5.08 -3.69 -9.86
CA VAL A 884 -6.30 -2.90 -9.66
C VAL A 884 -6.13 -1.38 -9.79
N LEU A 885 -4.91 -0.87 -9.68
CA LEU A 885 -4.61 0.56 -9.86
C LEU A 885 -4.28 0.90 -11.33
N ILE A 886 -3.70 -0.05 -12.06
CA ILE A 886 -3.06 0.17 -13.36
C ILE A 886 -4.01 0.78 -14.42
N PRO A 887 -5.23 0.26 -14.64
CA PRO A 887 -6.06 0.72 -15.73
C PRO A 887 -6.84 2.01 -15.41
N THR A 888 -6.86 2.48 -14.16
CA THR A 888 -7.74 3.58 -13.77
C THR A 888 -7.40 4.90 -14.45
N ALA A 889 -6.14 5.32 -14.37
CA ALA A 889 -5.70 6.59 -14.97
C ALA A 889 -5.90 6.64 -16.50
N PRO A 890 -5.45 5.65 -17.30
CA PRO A 890 -5.73 5.66 -18.73
C PRO A 890 -7.23 5.62 -19.07
N ALA A 891 -8.05 4.87 -18.31
CA ALA A 891 -9.50 4.85 -18.54
C ALA A 891 -10.14 6.24 -18.35
N ILE A 892 -9.72 6.98 -17.30
CA ILE A 892 -10.16 8.36 -17.06
C ILE A 892 -9.73 9.29 -18.20
N LEU A 893 -8.46 9.23 -18.61
CA LEU A 893 -7.94 10.09 -19.70
C LEU A 893 -8.64 9.80 -21.02
N ASN A 894 -8.90 8.53 -21.32
CA ASN A 894 -9.65 8.11 -22.50
C ASN A 894 -11.09 8.64 -22.45
N ALA A 895 -11.73 8.63 -21.27
CA ALA A 895 -13.08 9.18 -21.08
C ALA A 895 -13.13 10.72 -21.20
N ILE A 896 -12.10 11.43 -20.73
CA ILE A 896 -11.96 12.89 -20.93
C ILE A 896 -11.83 13.19 -22.43
N ARG A 897 -10.98 12.44 -23.15
CA ARG A 897 -10.82 12.58 -24.61
C ARG A 897 -12.13 12.29 -25.33
N ASP A 898 -12.86 11.26 -24.91
CA ASP A 898 -14.17 10.93 -25.48
C ASP A 898 -15.19 12.07 -25.31
N ALA A 899 -15.28 12.64 -24.11
CA ALA A 899 -16.22 13.72 -23.80
C ALA A 899 -15.93 15.00 -24.59
N THR A 900 -14.65 15.32 -24.80
CA THR A 900 -14.21 16.69 -25.14
C THR A 900 -13.28 16.81 -26.34
N GLY A 901 -12.68 15.71 -26.79
CA GLY A 901 -11.56 15.70 -27.73
C GLY A 901 -10.21 16.13 -27.15
N ALA A 902 -10.15 16.56 -25.89
CA ALA A 902 -8.92 17.05 -25.26
C ALA A 902 -7.93 15.91 -24.99
N GLU A 903 -6.68 16.10 -25.40
CA GLU A 903 -5.58 15.16 -25.12
C GLU A 903 -4.73 15.65 -23.94
N ILE A 904 -4.62 14.83 -22.90
CA ILE A 904 -3.77 15.10 -21.75
C ILE A 904 -2.66 14.05 -21.71
N ASN A 905 -1.46 14.48 -22.04
CA ASN A 905 -0.28 13.61 -22.06
C ASN A 905 0.64 13.83 -20.84
N HIS A 906 0.38 14.86 -20.04
CA HIS A 906 1.17 15.22 -18.86
C HIS A 906 0.29 15.23 -17.61
N LEU A 907 0.37 14.15 -16.82
CA LEU A 907 -0.45 13.99 -15.61
C LEU A 907 0.07 14.88 -14.47
N PRO A 908 -0.78 15.18 -13.46
CA PRO A 908 -2.23 14.92 -13.43
C PRO A 908 -3.00 15.81 -14.41
N ALA A 909 -4.17 15.35 -14.86
CA ALA A 909 -5.15 16.08 -15.65
C ALA A 909 -5.95 17.02 -14.74
N THR A 910 -5.29 18.07 -14.23
CA THR A 910 -5.93 19.09 -13.41
C THR A 910 -6.92 19.92 -14.22
N PRO A 911 -7.91 20.58 -13.58
CA PRO A 911 -8.92 21.36 -14.29
C PRO A 911 -8.35 22.41 -15.25
N ASP A 912 -7.27 23.09 -14.87
CA ASP A 912 -6.58 24.08 -15.70
C ASP A 912 -5.95 23.43 -16.96
N LYS A 913 -5.31 22.26 -16.83
CA LYS A 913 -4.74 21.53 -17.97
C LYS A 913 -5.83 20.98 -18.90
N ILE A 914 -6.92 20.47 -18.33
CA ILE A 914 -8.09 20.01 -19.11
C ILE A 914 -8.68 21.17 -19.89
N LEU A 915 -8.94 22.30 -19.24
CA LEU A 915 -9.50 23.49 -19.88
C LEU A 915 -8.60 24.01 -21.01
N ALA A 916 -7.29 24.09 -20.77
CA ALA A 916 -6.32 24.48 -21.79
C ALA A 916 -6.36 23.54 -23.00
N ALA A 917 -6.42 22.22 -22.78
CA ALA A 917 -6.51 21.25 -23.86
C ALA A 917 -7.84 21.34 -24.63
N ILE A 918 -8.97 21.60 -23.96
CA ILE A 918 -10.27 21.83 -24.60
C ILE A 918 -10.24 23.08 -25.50
N GLN A 919 -9.60 24.16 -25.04
CA GLN A 919 -9.48 25.40 -25.81
C GLN A 919 -8.69 25.20 -27.10
N LEU A 920 -7.61 24.40 -27.05
CA LEU A 920 -6.85 24.01 -28.23
C LEU A 920 -7.71 23.26 -29.26
N VAL A 921 -8.52 22.29 -28.81
CA VAL A 921 -9.46 21.55 -29.68
C VAL A 921 -10.47 22.48 -30.35
N ARG A 922 -10.90 23.52 -29.65
CA ARG A 922 -11.85 24.53 -30.16
C ARG A 922 -11.22 25.59 -31.07
N GLY A 923 -9.90 25.54 -31.29
CA GLY A 923 -9.18 26.53 -32.10
C GLY A 923 -9.09 27.91 -31.44
N GLN A 924 -9.25 27.99 -30.12
CA GLN A 924 -9.04 29.21 -29.35
C GLN A 924 -7.55 29.28 -28.97
N GLN A 925 -6.82 30.28 -29.46
CA GLN A 925 -5.46 30.54 -28.97
C GLN A 925 -5.53 31.10 -27.55
N LEU A 926 -4.78 30.48 -26.63
CA LEU A 926 -4.54 30.94 -25.27
C LEU A 926 -3.83 32.29 -25.23
#